data_AF-A0A0G4N3D5-F1
#
_entry.id   AF-A0A0G4N3D5-F1
#
_cell.length_a   1.000
_cell.length_b   1.000
_cell.length_c   1.000
_cell.angle_alpha   90.00
_cell.angle_beta   90.00
_cell.angle_gamma   90.00
#
_symmetry.space_group_name_H-M   'P 1'
#
loop_
_entity.id
_entity.type
_entity.pdbx_description
1 polymer ?
#
loop_
_entity_poly.entity_id
_entity_poly.type
_entity_poly.pdbx_seq_one_letter_code
_entity_poly.pdbx_strand_id
1 'polypeptide(L)'
;MEPGHLRYLGWMLSDVVASTRQEVLKQLGRIFKTGVEQLGHFVDRFRPRLIEIATKDAEVSVRVAAIGVADTLRKDGMLEPDEVDAVGRLIFDSELRVRKAAATFFDNLVSASLDDQRNALGGKDAIEEALGGSDELGYESPQEEWLHIKLLAENIVAFDAQVENELGSPDFHDASVAADIMRAVAPATRISVAAHVLYERIQVVRDWKLLAGYLLYDHTVSSKSKSKAKNSQTAIKNLIRPDDSEEAALLEVMAAAVTLALSQPVDAKRSGRHENSEAQEETALELAAMIPRLLNKFGADPSTAKIVLRMEHALKLDVFQQLRQDSSRYEHLLDEISIQFNRHGDKDVLAEATAALSHARQHDELEELTDSKLALLWENAINSLRNFDKTCEIGERGDLTAEHLTDLSPVVNKISNLASVADCVDVMEAEGRSADSEGSPVEILASIVNRGTFVAIDDDIDELEDELVSWAIKACQFYFMWKLHRIEKLVRTGSDMSSEEVDQLQKVRGIFQDNLINTLSSRVIIDDIRLYATGSLCDMFTLFASLRDWTEAAGKPTKYKKLANSVGEVVPALVPELISIFDGIERSYARRTKRVLNEPADDEDPIDDDESDDEDEDEGLTKEQRFVNELKAERSLCELAAKFVMAIARQVIDKSGPNAGRLRRRLLRNQSKLGKNYAEVVAYLDEAKVDALLYGRKSKASKTAAAAKKAAPASKKPTAALSEEIVVDDEEPEDPFEEEPEPEEGSREDLRRRELLPAEDDEPEDEEGEDDRSANAESEVDSVLGD
;
A
#
# COMPACT_ATOMS: atom_id res chain seq x y z
N MET A 1 -6.06 -9.46 51.77
CA MET A 1 -7.23 -9.80 50.93
C MET A 1 -7.56 -11.26 51.14
N GLU A 2 -8.84 -11.61 51.33
CA GLU A 2 -9.23 -13.03 51.45
C GLU A 2 -9.43 -13.66 50.06
N PRO A 3 -8.90 -14.87 49.79
CA PRO A 3 -9.04 -15.55 48.49
C PRO A 3 -10.49 -15.74 48.02
N GLY A 4 -11.45 -15.78 48.96
CA GLY A 4 -12.87 -15.95 48.68
C GLY A 4 -13.50 -14.79 47.89
N HIS A 5 -12.93 -13.59 47.93
CA HIS A 5 -13.43 -12.42 47.21
C HIS A 5 -12.79 -12.26 45.82
N LEU A 6 -11.53 -12.65 45.66
CA LEU A 6 -10.80 -12.52 44.38
C LEU A 6 -11.37 -13.40 43.26
N ARG A 7 -11.97 -14.54 43.60
CA ARG A 7 -12.61 -15.43 42.62
C ARG A 7 -13.68 -14.74 41.77
N TYR A 8 -14.38 -13.74 42.33
CA TYR A 8 -15.40 -13.01 41.59
C TYR A 8 -14.78 -12.15 40.49
N LEU A 9 -13.67 -11.47 40.77
CA LEU A 9 -12.90 -10.75 39.74
C LEU A 9 -12.45 -11.70 38.64
N GLY A 10 -11.91 -12.87 38.99
CA GLY A 10 -11.50 -13.87 38.01
C GLY A 10 -12.63 -14.36 37.10
N TRP A 11 -13.86 -14.54 37.64
CA TRP A 11 -15.02 -14.91 36.82
C TRP A 11 -15.49 -13.79 35.90
N MET A 12 -15.46 -12.54 36.39
CA MET A 12 -15.89 -11.37 35.61
C MET A 12 -14.91 -10.99 34.48
N LEU A 13 -13.72 -11.59 34.41
CA LEU A 13 -12.85 -11.52 33.22
C LEU A 13 -13.49 -12.11 31.96
N SER A 14 -14.49 -12.98 32.11
CA SER A 14 -15.22 -13.60 30.99
C SER A 14 -16.63 -13.05 30.84
N ASP A 15 -16.92 -11.89 31.41
CA ASP A 15 -18.21 -11.24 31.27
C ASP A 15 -18.48 -10.84 29.82
N VAL A 16 -19.74 -10.88 29.40
CA VAL A 16 -20.15 -10.48 28.03
C VAL A 16 -19.99 -8.97 27.82
N VAL A 17 -20.11 -8.17 28.88
CA VAL A 17 -20.01 -6.72 28.84
C VAL A 17 -18.55 -6.28 28.93
N ALA A 18 -18.12 -5.48 27.97
CA ALA A 18 -16.75 -5.01 27.85
C ALA A 18 -16.31 -4.13 29.03
N SER A 19 -17.17 -3.21 29.49
CA SER A 19 -16.87 -2.31 30.61
C SER A 19 -16.62 -3.07 31.90
N THR A 20 -17.37 -4.16 32.15
CA THR A 20 -17.15 -5.07 33.28
C THR A 20 -15.76 -5.70 33.21
N ARG A 21 -15.39 -6.29 32.06
CA ARG A 21 -14.04 -6.88 31.87
C ARG A 21 -12.95 -5.83 32.08
N GLN A 22 -13.13 -4.64 31.52
CA GLN A 22 -12.17 -3.54 31.64
C GLN A 22 -11.97 -3.10 33.10
N GLU A 23 -13.05 -2.94 33.86
CA GLU A 23 -12.97 -2.52 35.26
C GLU A 23 -12.29 -3.57 36.12
N VAL A 24 -12.59 -4.85 35.89
CA VAL A 24 -11.91 -5.97 36.54
C VAL A 24 -10.40 -5.92 36.28
N LEU A 25 -9.97 -5.71 35.03
CA LEU A 25 -8.56 -5.61 34.66
C LEU A 25 -7.87 -4.42 35.35
N LYS A 26 -8.52 -3.25 35.39
CA LYS A 26 -8.00 -2.08 36.11
C LYS A 26 -7.76 -2.38 37.60
N GLN A 27 -8.72 -3.05 38.25
CA GLN A 27 -8.58 -3.41 39.67
C GLN A 27 -7.51 -4.48 39.89
N LEU A 28 -7.44 -5.51 39.04
CA LEU A 28 -6.39 -6.53 39.09
C LEU A 28 -5.00 -5.90 38.91
N GLY A 29 -4.84 -4.96 37.98
CA GLY A 29 -3.58 -4.24 37.78
C GLY A 29 -3.12 -3.48 39.03
N ARG A 30 -4.04 -2.85 39.77
CA ARG A 30 -3.73 -2.18 41.04
C ARG A 30 -3.34 -3.18 42.14
N ILE A 31 -4.12 -4.25 42.25
CA ILE A 31 -3.90 -5.33 43.21
C ILE A 31 -2.51 -5.95 43.02
N PHE A 32 -2.18 -6.31 41.78
CA PHE A 32 -0.93 -6.96 41.46
C PHE A 32 0.28 -6.09 41.81
N LYS A 33 0.25 -4.78 41.50
CA LYS A 33 1.32 -3.84 41.89
C LYS A 33 1.65 -3.83 43.39
N THR A 34 0.71 -4.22 44.26
CA THR A 34 0.89 -4.18 45.72
C THR A 34 1.24 -5.52 46.37
N GLY A 35 1.18 -6.65 45.64
CA GLY A 35 1.55 -7.94 46.22
C GLY A 35 1.10 -9.16 45.41
N VAL A 36 1.68 -9.38 44.22
CA VAL A 36 1.40 -10.56 43.37
C VAL A 36 1.78 -11.88 44.04
N GLU A 37 2.89 -11.92 44.79
CA GLU A 37 3.43 -13.16 45.39
C GLU A 37 2.42 -13.86 46.33
N GLN A 38 1.58 -13.09 47.02
CA GLN A 38 0.54 -13.61 47.91
C GLN A 38 -0.68 -14.15 47.16
N LEU A 39 -0.74 -13.93 45.84
CA LEU A 39 -1.86 -14.23 44.96
C LEU A 39 -1.51 -15.29 43.90
N GLY A 40 -0.39 -16.01 44.03
CA GLY A 40 0.07 -17.00 43.05
C GLY A 40 -1.02 -17.96 42.57
N HIS A 41 -1.78 -18.58 43.47
CA HIS A 41 -2.89 -19.48 43.10
C HIS A 41 -4.02 -18.83 42.28
N PHE A 42 -4.27 -17.53 42.49
CA PHE A 42 -5.24 -16.79 41.68
C PHE A 42 -4.66 -16.54 40.28
N VAL A 43 -3.41 -16.08 40.22
CA VAL A 43 -2.70 -15.83 38.97
C VAL A 43 -2.62 -17.11 38.14
N ASP A 44 -2.11 -18.22 38.68
CA ASP A 44 -2.00 -19.50 37.96
C ASP A 44 -3.32 -19.97 37.34
N ARG A 45 -4.45 -19.69 38.02
CA ARG A 45 -5.78 -20.08 37.54
C ARG A 45 -6.31 -19.19 36.43
N PHE A 46 -6.09 -17.87 36.51
CA PHE A 46 -6.74 -16.89 35.63
C PHE A 46 -5.80 -16.25 34.60
N ARG A 47 -4.48 -16.49 34.71
CA ARG A 47 -3.46 -15.99 33.78
C ARG A 47 -3.72 -16.42 32.33
N PRO A 48 -4.09 -17.68 31.99
CA PRO A 48 -4.43 -18.03 30.61
C PRO A 48 -5.57 -17.18 30.03
N ARG A 49 -6.58 -16.84 30.85
CA ARG A 49 -7.68 -15.97 30.43
C ARG A 49 -7.23 -14.51 30.27
N LEU A 50 -6.32 -14.02 31.10
CA LEU A 50 -5.75 -12.67 30.95
C LEU A 50 -4.99 -12.52 29.62
N ILE A 51 -4.18 -13.53 29.26
CA ILE A 51 -3.43 -13.54 28.00
C ILE A 51 -4.37 -13.69 26.80
N GLU A 52 -5.42 -14.51 26.90
CA GLU A 52 -6.46 -14.60 25.87
C GLU A 52 -7.15 -13.25 25.65
N ILE A 53 -7.47 -12.50 26.71
CA ILE A 53 -8.07 -11.17 26.58
C ILE A 53 -7.11 -10.19 25.91
N ALA A 54 -5.82 -10.18 26.29
CA ALA A 54 -4.82 -9.32 25.66
C ALA A 54 -4.72 -9.57 24.14
N THR A 55 -4.77 -10.84 23.74
CA THR A 55 -4.52 -11.26 22.36
C THR A 55 -5.76 -11.29 21.47
N LYS A 56 -6.95 -11.55 22.02
CA LYS A 56 -8.14 -11.92 21.23
C LYS A 56 -9.46 -11.22 21.63
N ASP A 57 -9.48 -10.35 22.63
CA ASP A 57 -10.72 -9.65 22.99
C ASP A 57 -11.18 -8.73 21.85
N ALA A 58 -12.48 -8.67 21.59
CA ALA A 58 -13.04 -7.83 20.53
C ALA A 58 -12.84 -6.34 20.79
N GLU A 59 -12.74 -5.93 22.06
CA GLU A 59 -12.70 -4.54 22.47
C GLU A 59 -11.27 -4.08 22.76
N VAL A 60 -10.78 -3.15 21.94
CA VAL A 60 -9.41 -2.61 21.99
C VAL A 60 -9.04 -2.08 23.39
N SER A 61 -9.97 -1.38 24.03
CA SER A 61 -9.74 -0.79 25.36
C SER A 61 -9.55 -1.85 26.46
N VAL A 62 -10.17 -3.02 26.31
CA VAL A 62 -10.02 -4.17 27.21
C VAL A 62 -8.68 -4.86 26.96
N ARG A 63 -8.30 -5.04 25.68
CA ARG A 63 -6.99 -5.59 25.30
C ARG A 63 -5.83 -4.76 25.89
N VAL A 64 -5.89 -3.43 25.74
CA VAL A 64 -4.88 -2.50 26.29
C VAL A 64 -4.77 -2.63 27.81
N ALA A 65 -5.89 -2.71 28.52
CA ALA A 65 -5.88 -2.90 29.97
C ALA A 65 -5.25 -4.25 30.36
N ALA A 66 -5.56 -5.32 29.62
CA ALA A 66 -4.99 -6.64 29.85
C ALA A 66 -3.48 -6.70 29.61
N ILE A 67 -2.96 -6.03 28.58
CA ILE A 67 -1.52 -5.91 28.31
C ILE A 67 -0.80 -5.22 29.48
N GLY A 68 -1.38 -4.14 30.02
CA GLY A 68 -0.82 -3.47 31.20
C GLY A 68 -0.81 -4.35 32.47
N VAL A 69 -1.83 -5.20 32.63
CA VAL A 69 -1.86 -6.21 33.71
C VAL A 69 -0.79 -7.28 33.48
N ALA A 70 -0.62 -7.75 32.25
CA ALA A 70 0.40 -8.73 31.88
C ALA A 70 1.82 -8.18 32.14
N ASP A 71 2.12 -6.92 31.80
CA ASP A 71 3.42 -6.30 32.10
C ASP A 71 3.70 -6.24 33.61
N THR A 72 2.67 -6.02 34.43
CA THR A 72 2.79 -6.06 35.88
C THR A 72 3.16 -7.47 36.36
N LEU A 73 2.54 -8.51 35.81
CA LEU A 73 2.86 -9.91 36.14
C LEU A 73 4.25 -10.34 35.65
N ARG A 74 4.66 -9.87 34.46
CA ARG A 74 5.99 -10.11 33.89
C ARG A 74 7.09 -9.65 34.83
N LYS A 75 6.95 -8.43 35.39
CA LYS A 75 7.92 -7.85 36.32
C LYS A 75 8.20 -8.74 37.54
N ASP A 76 7.18 -9.46 38.02
CA ASP A 76 7.29 -10.35 39.17
C ASP A 76 7.62 -11.81 38.79
N GLY A 77 7.94 -12.08 37.52
CA GLY A 77 8.28 -13.42 37.03
C GLY A 77 7.11 -14.39 37.02
N MET A 78 5.88 -13.87 36.92
CA MET A 78 4.63 -14.65 37.05
C MET A 78 3.98 -15.01 35.72
N LEU A 79 4.66 -14.72 34.60
CA LEU A 79 4.30 -15.15 33.25
C LEU A 79 5.21 -16.29 32.80
N GLU A 80 4.64 -17.27 32.10
CA GLU A 80 5.39 -18.31 31.42
C GLU A 80 6.03 -17.75 30.12
N PRO A 81 7.12 -18.35 29.60
CA PRO A 81 7.80 -17.85 28.41
C PRO A 81 6.89 -17.69 27.18
N ASP A 82 6.00 -18.66 26.94
CA ASP A 82 5.02 -18.64 25.86
C ASP A 82 3.97 -17.53 26.01
N GLU A 83 3.64 -17.16 27.25
CA GLU A 83 2.75 -16.03 27.54
C GLU A 83 3.45 -14.68 27.34
N VAL A 84 4.74 -14.59 27.66
CA VAL A 84 5.59 -13.43 27.35
C VAL A 84 5.67 -13.22 25.83
N ASP A 85 5.92 -14.28 25.08
CA ASP A 85 5.97 -14.25 23.62
C ASP A 85 4.62 -13.86 23.01
N ALA A 86 3.50 -14.39 23.54
CA ALA A 86 2.17 -14.03 23.07
C ALA A 86 1.84 -12.53 23.23
N VAL A 87 2.26 -11.90 24.33
CA VAL A 87 2.06 -10.46 24.55
C VAL A 87 3.10 -9.62 23.82
N GLY A 88 4.36 -10.07 23.74
CA GLY A 88 5.44 -9.38 23.04
C GLY A 88 5.16 -9.19 21.55
N ARG A 89 4.59 -10.21 20.90
CA ARG A 89 4.20 -10.18 19.48
C ARG A 89 3.11 -9.16 19.13
N LEU A 90 2.36 -8.66 20.14
CA LEU A 90 1.36 -7.60 19.94
C LEU A 90 1.98 -6.26 19.52
N ILE A 91 3.32 -6.15 19.50
CA ILE A 91 4.00 -5.02 18.85
C ILE A 91 3.69 -4.93 17.35
N PHE A 92 3.33 -6.05 16.71
CA PHE A 92 2.93 -6.14 15.29
C PHE A 92 1.41 -6.12 15.07
N ASP A 93 0.61 -5.84 16.10
CA ASP A 93 -0.86 -5.83 15.99
C ASP A 93 -1.34 -4.77 14.98
N SER A 94 -2.45 -5.01 14.28
CA SER A 94 -3.00 -4.04 13.32
C SER A 94 -3.54 -2.78 14.00
N GLU A 95 -3.95 -2.86 15.27
CA GLU A 95 -4.52 -1.76 16.04
C GLU A 95 -3.44 -0.92 16.75
N LEU A 96 -3.39 0.39 16.47
CA LEU A 96 -2.37 1.29 17.00
C LEU A 96 -2.37 1.35 18.54
N ARG A 97 -3.55 1.38 19.16
CA ARG A 97 -3.65 1.47 20.62
C ARG A 97 -3.08 0.23 21.32
N VAL A 98 -3.26 -0.94 20.71
CA VAL A 98 -2.69 -2.20 21.18
C VAL A 98 -1.17 -2.17 21.05
N ARG A 99 -0.65 -1.76 19.88
CA ARG A 99 0.79 -1.59 19.67
C ARG A 99 1.44 -0.65 20.68
N LYS A 100 0.81 0.50 20.98
CA LYS A 100 1.33 1.45 21.99
C LYS A 100 1.42 0.83 23.40
N ALA A 101 0.46 -0.01 23.77
CA ALA A 101 0.51 -0.73 25.03
C ALA A 101 1.60 -1.82 25.02
N ALA A 102 1.67 -2.60 23.94
CA ALA A 102 2.67 -3.65 23.74
C ALA A 102 4.10 -3.09 23.68
N ALA A 103 4.31 -1.89 23.13
CA ALA A 103 5.61 -1.22 23.08
C ALA A 103 6.22 -0.99 24.48
N THR A 104 5.37 -0.75 25.49
CA THR A 104 5.85 -0.60 26.87
C THR A 104 6.28 -1.95 27.45
N PHE A 105 5.50 -3.00 27.20
CA PHE A 105 5.86 -4.37 27.59
C PHE A 105 7.16 -4.82 26.91
N PHE A 106 7.29 -4.53 25.62
CA PHE A 106 8.45 -4.87 24.79
C PHE A 106 9.72 -4.13 25.22
N ASP A 107 9.66 -2.82 25.45
CA ASP A 107 10.79 -2.04 25.98
C ASP A 107 11.29 -2.59 27.32
N ASN A 108 10.36 -2.94 28.21
CA ASN A 108 10.72 -3.56 29.49
C ASN A 108 11.36 -4.95 29.34
N LEU A 109 10.95 -5.73 28.32
CA LEU A 109 11.54 -7.04 28.01
C LEU A 109 12.97 -6.88 27.53
N VAL A 110 13.20 -5.99 26.56
CA VAL A 110 14.52 -5.69 26.01
C VAL A 110 15.44 -5.11 27.09
N SER A 111 14.94 -4.19 27.91
CA SER A 111 15.69 -3.60 29.03
C SER A 111 16.11 -4.64 30.07
N ALA A 112 15.23 -5.59 30.43
CA ALA A 112 15.59 -6.67 31.34
C ALA A 112 16.69 -7.58 30.76
N SER A 113 16.57 -7.94 29.48
CA SER A 113 17.61 -8.71 28.77
C SER A 113 18.94 -7.95 28.70
N LEU A 114 18.89 -6.63 28.51
CA LEU A 114 20.06 -5.77 28.50
C LEU A 114 20.77 -5.74 29.85
N ASP A 115 20.02 -5.62 30.94
CA ASP A 115 20.59 -5.65 32.28
C ASP A 115 21.23 -7.01 32.59
N ASP A 116 20.57 -8.11 32.21
CA ASP A 116 21.12 -9.46 32.39
C ASP A 116 22.43 -9.66 31.61
N GLN A 117 22.47 -9.25 30.34
CA GLN A 117 23.68 -9.30 29.51
C GLN A 117 24.77 -8.37 30.04
N ARG A 118 24.44 -7.14 30.43
CA ARG A 118 25.38 -6.17 31.02
C ARG A 118 26.02 -6.74 32.29
N ASN A 119 25.23 -7.36 33.15
CA ASN A 119 25.71 -8.01 34.37
C ASN A 119 26.62 -9.21 34.06
N ALA A 120 26.26 -10.03 33.08
CA ALA A 120 27.08 -11.17 32.65
C ALA A 120 28.44 -10.75 32.08
N LEU A 121 28.51 -9.59 31.44
CA LEU A 121 29.73 -9.02 30.86
C LEU A 121 30.62 -8.26 31.86
N GLY A 122 30.22 -8.16 33.13
CA GLY A 122 30.99 -7.50 34.18
C GLY A 122 30.68 -6.02 34.39
N GLY A 123 29.55 -5.54 33.86
CA GLY A 123 29.06 -4.17 34.05
C GLY A 123 29.42 -3.20 32.91
N LYS A 124 28.81 -2.00 32.95
CA LYS A 124 28.95 -0.95 31.95
C LYS A 124 30.42 -0.58 31.66
N ASP A 125 31.19 -0.31 32.72
CA ASP A 125 32.61 0.08 32.59
C ASP A 125 33.46 -0.98 31.86
N ALA A 126 33.15 -2.27 32.06
CA ALA A 126 33.87 -3.37 31.40
C ALA A 126 33.54 -3.46 29.91
N ILE A 127 32.30 -3.13 29.52
CA ILE A 127 31.87 -3.08 28.12
C ILE A 127 32.53 -1.88 27.44
N GLU A 128 32.51 -0.70 28.06
CA GLU A 128 33.15 0.51 27.51
C GLU A 128 34.67 0.33 27.36
N GLU A 129 35.35 -0.25 28.35
CA GLU A 129 36.78 -0.59 28.25
C GLU A 129 37.03 -1.60 27.12
N ALA A 130 36.13 -2.57 26.95
CA ALA A 130 36.27 -3.59 25.92
C ALA A 130 36.05 -3.06 24.49
N LEU A 131 35.18 -2.06 24.35
CA LEU A 131 34.91 -1.35 23.10
C LEU A 131 35.96 -0.29 22.77
N GLY A 132 36.88 -0.04 23.70
CA GLY A 132 38.10 0.72 23.46
C GLY A 132 38.14 2.11 24.10
N GLY A 133 37.15 2.46 24.94
CA GLY A 133 37.05 3.76 25.62
C GLY A 133 37.06 4.91 24.63
N SER A 134 35.90 5.33 24.14
CA SER A 134 35.80 6.26 23.02
C SER A 134 36.24 7.70 23.39
N ASP A 135 37.49 8.06 23.07
CA ASP A 135 37.91 9.46 22.94
C ASP A 135 37.36 10.11 21.65
N GLU A 136 36.83 9.30 20.71
CA GLU A 136 36.14 9.74 19.48
C GLU A 136 34.60 9.67 19.64
N LEU A 137 33.99 10.84 19.79
CA LEU A 137 32.56 11.08 20.07
C LEU A 137 31.67 11.03 18.81
N GLY A 138 31.88 10.08 17.90
CA GLY A 138 31.04 9.88 16.71
C GLY A 138 30.05 8.73 16.90
N TYR A 139 28.87 8.78 16.29
CA TYR A 139 27.91 7.66 16.26
C TYR A 139 28.45 6.41 15.52
N GLU A 140 29.56 6.56 14.80
CA GLU A 140 30.26 5.49 14.08
C GLU A 140 31.23 4.69 14.96
N SER A 141 31.49 5.13 16.20
CA SER A 141 32.38 4.45 17.13
C SER A 141 31.62 3.41 17.98
N PRO A 142 32.22 2.25 18.30
CA PRO A 142 31.56 1.25 19.13
C PRO A 142 31.22 1.77 20.52
N GLN A 143 29.94 1.69 20.87
CA GLN A 143 29.39 2.20 22.12
C GLN A 143 28.55 1.13 22.82
N GLU A 144 28.29 1.32 24.12
CA GLU A 144 27.51 0.38 24.91
C GLU A 144 26.09 0.23 24.35
N GLU A 145 25.51 1.33 23.87
CA GLU A 145 24.18 1.41 23.28
C GLU A 145 24.00 0.44 22.09
N TRP A 146 25.09 0.00 21.45
CA TRP A 146 25.02 -1.02 20.39
C TRP A 146 24.60 -2.39 20.90
N LEU A 147 24.87 -2.72 22.17
CA LEU A 147 24.31 -3.91 22.80
C LEU A 147 22.77 -3.80 22.90
N HIS A 148 22.24 -2.60 23.13
CA HIS A 148 20.80 -2.37 23.13
C HIS A 148 20.22 -2.54 21.72
N ILE A 149 20.88 -2.00 20.68
CA ILE A 149 20.46 -2.19 19.27
C ILE A 149 20.38 -3.68 18.93
N LYS A 150 21.42 -4.44 19.29
CA LYS A 150 21.49 -5.88 19.03
C LYS A 150 20.33 -6.64 19.70
N LEU A 151 20.10 -6.41 20.99
CA LEU A 151 19.01 -7.08 21.72
C LEU A 151 17.62 -6.66 21.23
N LEU A 152 17.47 -5.41 20.80
CA LEU A 152 16.25 -4.93 20.15
C LEU A 152 15.98 -5.73 18.87
N ALA A 153 16.99 -5.84 18.00
CA ALA A 153 16.88 -6.57 16.74
C ALA A 153 16.57 -8.06 16.95
N GLU A 154 17.27 -8.72 17.87
CA GLU A 154 17.04 -10.12 18.23
C GLU A 154 15.57 -10.38 18.62
N ASN A 155 14.98 -9.51 19.47
CA ASN A 155 13.60 -9.66 19.90
C ASN A 155 12.60 -9.37 18.77
N ILE A 156 12.85 -8.35 17.94
CA ILE A 156 12.00 -8.05 16.78
C ILE A 156 11.99 -9.23 15.81
N VAL A 157 13.16 -9.74 15.43
CA VAL A 157 13.30 -10.87 14.49
C VAL A 157 12.68 -12.14 15.06
N ALA A 158 12.93 -12.45 16.34
CA ALA A 158 12.36 -13.63 16.98
C ALA A 158 10.83 -13.59 16.98
N PHE A 159 10.23 -12.45 17.34
CA PHE A 159 8.78 -12.31 17.32
C PHE A 159 8.20 -12.29 15.91
N ASP A 160 8.87 -11.63 14.95
CA ASP A 160 8.39 -11.58 13.56
C ASP A 160 8.37 -12.98 12.93
N ALA A 161 9.44 -13.77 13.15
CA ALA A 161 9.52 -15.16 12.71
C ALA A 161 8.44 -16.06 13.34
N GLN A 162 8.11 -15.84 14.62
CA GLN A 162 7.00 -16.56 15.25
C GLN A 162 5.64 -16.21 14.62
N VAL A 163 5.39 -14.93 14.32
CA VAL A 163 4.14 -14.50 13.66
C VAL A 163 4.08 -15.04 12.23
N GLU A 164 5.18 -15.04 11.49
CA GLU A 164 5.26 -15.65 10.15
C GLU A 164 4.96 -17.15 10.18
N ASN A 165 5.54 -17.89 11.12
CA ASN A 165 5.28 -19.32 11.29
C ASN A 165 3.81 -19.63 11.63
N GLU A 166 3.12 -18.74 12.35
CA GLU A 166 1.70 -18.91 12.70
C GLU A 166 0.75 -18.56 11.54
N LEU A 167 1.03 -17.50 10.79
CA LEU A 167 0.19 -17.07 9.67
C LEU A 167 0.41 -17.95 8.42
N GLY A 168 1.54 -18.68 8.38
CA GLY A 168 2.10 -19.24 7.15
C GLY A 168 2.67 -18.11 6.30
N SER A 169 3.76 -18.36 5.57
CA SER A 169 4.27 -17.38 4.61
C SER A 169 3.18 -17.21 3.55
N PRO A 170 2.49 -16.07 3.49
CA PRO A 170 1.52 -15.86 2.44
C PRO A 170 2.36 -15.56 1.20
N ASP A 171 2.14 -16.26 0.10
CA ASP A 171 2.69 -15.89 -1.21
C ASP A 171 2.07 -14.55 -1.65
N PHE A 172 2.50 -13.47 -0.97
CA PHE A 172 2.24 -12.07 -1.29
C PHE A 172 3.19 -11.58 -2.38
N HIS A 173 4.17 -12.40 -2.76
CA HIS A 173 5.12 -12.08 -3.82
C HIS A 173 4.50 -12.06 -5.21
N ASP A 174 3.29 -12.58 -5.38
CA ASP A 174 2.62 -12.66 -6.67
C ASP A 174 1.54 -11.59 -6.84
N ALA A 175 1.95 -10.33 -6.68
CA ALA A 175 1.15 -9.23 -7.21
C ALA A 175 1.40 -9.16 -8.72
N SER A 176 0.35 -9.40 -9.50
CA SER A 176 0.36 -9.23 -10.96
C SER A 176 0.98 -7.88 -11.36
N VAL A 177 1.71 -7.82 -12.47
CA VAL A 177 2.28 -6.57 -13.03
C VAL A 177 1.19 -5.50 -13.23
N ALA A 178 -0.06 -5.91 -13.47
CA ALA A 178 -1.22 -5.02 -13.53
C ALA A 178 -1.44 -4.25 -12.20
N ALA A 179 -1.15 -4.89 -11.08
CA ALA A 179 -1.22 -4.29 -9.75
C ALA A 179 -0.12 -3.26 -9.49
N ASP A 180 1.06 -3.46 -10.07
CA ASP A 180 2.20 -2.56 -9.90
C ASP A 180 2.02 -1.22 -10.62
N ILE A 181 1.23 -1.16 -11.71
CA ILE A 181 0.91 0.10 -12.40
C ILE A 181 0.15 1.08 -11.48
N MET A 182 -0.63 0.57 -10.52
CA MET A 182 -1.39 1.38 -9.56
C MET A 182 -0.73 1.55 -8.18
N ARG A 183 0.40 0.89 -7.92
CA ARG A 183 1.09 1.02 -6.62
C ARG A 183 1.84 2.34 -6.54
N ALA A 184 1.21 3.34 -5.92
CA ALA A 184 1.83 4.62 -5.61
C ALA A 184 2.73 4.57 -4.36
N VAL A 185 2.50 3.64 -3.42
CA VAL A 185 3.25 3.52 -2.15
C VAL A 185 3.38 2.05 -1.76
N ALA A 186 4.58 1.58 -1.44
CA ALA A 186 4.79 0.24 -0.90
C ALA A 186 4.08 0.09 0.47
N PRO A 187 3.34 -1.00 0.71
CA PRO A 187 2.64 -1.18 1.98
C PRO A 187 3.65 -1.26 3.14
N ALA A 188 3.28 -0.65 4.27
CA ALA A 188 4.09 -0.70 5.49
C ALA A 188 4.30 -2.15 5.95
N THR A 189 5.52 -2.49 6.33
CA THR A 189 5.86 -3.82 6.88
C THR A 189 5.41 -3.92 8.33
N ARG A 190 5.27 -5.15 8.86
CA ARG A 190 4.99 -5.35 10.29
C ARG A 190 6.04 -4.64 11.16
N ILE A 191 7.31 -4.75 10.76
CA ILE A 191 8.44 -4.12 11.45
C ILE A 191 8.37 -2.60 11.39
N SER A 192 8.03 -2.00 10.24
CA SER A 192 7.92 -0.53 10.15
C SER A 192 6.75 0.00 11.00
N VAL A 193 5.64 -0.73 11.04
CA VAL A 193 4.48 -0.41 11.87
C VAL A 193 4.78 -0.54 13.38
N ALA A 194 5.59 -1.53 13.77
CA ALA A 194 6.11 -1.67 15.12
C ALA A 194 7.09 -0.54 15.47
N ALA A 195 8.02 -0.23 14.56
CA ALA A 195 9.01 0.82 14.75
C ALA A 195 8.36 2.18 15.02
N HIS A 196 7.17 2.45 14.47
CA HIS A 196 6.44 3.69 14.75
C HIS A 196 6.12 3.90 16.24
N VAL A 197 5.71 2.85 16.94
CA VAL A 197 5.42 2.95 18.39
C VAL A 197 6.68 2.85 19.24
N LEU A 198 7.70 2.15 18.75
CA LEU A 198 9.00 2.05 19.43
C LEU A 198 9.77 3.38 19.40
N TYR A 199 9.61 4.19 18.34
CA TYR A 199 10.22 5.52 18.24
C TYR A 199 9.85 6.46 19.40
N GLU A 200 8.61 6.41 19.89
CA GLU A 200 8.15 7.21 21.03
C GLU A 200 8.72 6.74 22.38
N ARG A 201 9.22 5.51 22.46
CA ARG A 201 9.56 4.83 23.72
C ARG A 201 11.05 4.55 23.89
N ILE A 202 11.71 4.04 22.86
CA ILE A 202 13.07 3.53 22.93
C ILE A 202 14.04 4.56 22.36
N GLN A 203 14.94 5.06 23.21
CA GLN A 203 15.89 6.12 22.83
C GLN A 203 16.76 5.76 21.63
N VAL A 204 17.18 4.50 21.56
CA VAL A 204 18.06 3.98 20.51
C VAL A 204 17.36 3.90 19.15
N VAL A 205 16.02 3.75 19.13
CA VAL A 205 15.22 3.82 17.90
C VAL A 205 15.07 5.27 17.43
N ARG A 206 14.91 6.19 18.38
CA ARG A 206 14.81 7.63 18.09
C ARG A 206 16.11 8.21 17.53
N ASP A 207 17.25 7.71 18.00
CA ASP A 207 18.58 8.06 17.49
C ASP A 207 18.94 7.23 16.25
N TRP A 208 18.28 7.55 15.13
CA TRP A 208 18.50 6.87 13.87
C TRP A 208 19.95 6.99 13.34
N LYS A 209 20.70 8.01 13.77
CA LYS A 209 22.12 8.17 13.42
C LYS A 209 22.96 7.09 14.11
N LEU A 210 22.65 6.77 15.36
CA LEU A 210 23.26 5.66 16.07
C LEU A 210 22.96 4.31 15.42
N LEU A 211 21.71 4.10 14.98
CA LEU A 211 21.34 2.90 14.19
C LEU A 211 22.17 2.82 12.90
N ALA A 212 22.28 3.93 12.17
CA ALA A 212 23.03 3.99 10.93
C ALA A 212 24.54 3.74 11.14
N GLY A 213 25.11 4.29 12.22
CA GLY A 213 26.49 4.03 12.63
C GLY A 213 26.75 2.56 12.95
N TYR A 214 25.86 1.94 13.73
CA TYR A 214 25.90 0.51 14.04
C TYR A 214 25.80 -0.36 12.77
N LEU A 215 24.88 -0.02 11.86
CA LEU A 215 24.68 -0.74 10.60
C LEU A 215 25.83 -0.54 9.61
N LEU A 216 26.50 0.61 9.59
CA LEU A 216 27.64 0.85 8.69
C LEU A 216 28.97 0.36 9.26
N TYR A 217 29.03 0.02 10.55
CA TYR A 217 30.23 -0.48 11.19
C TYR A 217 30.66 -1.83 10.61
N ASP A 218 31.98 -1.99 10.43
CA ASP A 218 32.58 -3.26 10.06
C ASP A 218 32.70 -4.17 11.29
N HIS A 219 31.73 -5.06 11.45
CA HIS A 219 31.69 -6.06 12.54
C HIS A 219 32.64 -7.24 12.33
N THR A 220 33.54 -7.22 11.34
CA THR A 220 34.48 -8.32 11.11
C THR A 220 35.53 -8.40 12.22
N VAL A 221 35.62 -9.56 12.86
CA VAL A 221 36.61 -9.80 13.93
C VAL A 221 37.80 -10.57 13.39
N SER A 222 38.98 -9.93 13.35
CA SER A 222 40.22 -10.57 12.88
C SER A 222 40.68 -11.69 13.81
N SER A 223 40.70 -12.93 13.29
CA SER A 223 41.08 -14.15 14.03
C SER A 223 42.57 -14.28 14.37
N LYS A 224 43.40 -13.27 14.07
CA LYS A 224 44.86 -13.32 14.21
C LYS A 224 45.38 -12.63 15.49
N SER A 225 44.93 -12.99 16.69
CA SER A 225 45.77 -12.74 17.90
C SER A 225 45.38 -13.57 19.13
N LYS A 226 46.37 -14.16 19.80
CA LYS A 226 46.24 -15.04 20.99
C LYS A 226 46.64 -14.32 22.28
N SER A 227 45.90 -13.31 22.74
CA SER A 227 46.12 -12.73 24.08
C SER A 227 44.83 -12.69 24.91
N LYS A 228 44.95 -13.02 26.20
CA LYS A 228 43.82 -13.31 27.11
C LYS A 228 42.94 -12.08 27.42
N ALA A 229 43.48 -10.86 27.40
CA ALA A 229 42.72 -9.61 27.55
C ALA A 229 41.97 -9.19 26.28
N LYS A 230 42.42 -9.65 25.09
CA LYS A 230 41.70 -9.46 23.83
C LYS A 230 40.63 -10.53 23.59
N ASN A 231 40.55 -11.57 24.43
CA ASN A 231 39.51 -12.60 24.33
C ASN A 231 38.15 -12.09 24.82
N SER A 232 38.09 -11.30 25.91
CA SER A 232 36.85 -10.66 26.37
C SER A 232 36.38 -9.58 25.39
N GLN A 233 37.30 -8.78 24.85
CA GLN A 233 36.99 -7.81 23.78
C GLN A 233 36.44 -8.48 22.53
N THR A 234 37.08 -9.57 22.08
CA THR A 234 36.57 -10.38 20.96
C THR A 234 35.20 -10.99 21.26
N ALA A 235 34.96 -11.45 22.49
CA ALA A 235 33.67 -11.99 22.89
C ALA A 235 32.55 -10.94 22.88
N ILE A 236 32.81 -9.74 23.40
CA ILE A 236 31.85 -8.62 23.40
C ILE A 236 31.57 -8.15 21.97
N LYS A 237 32.59 -8.01 21.14
CA LYS A 237 32.41 -7.66 19.71
C LYS A 237 31.62 -8.71 18.93
N ASN A 238 31.83 -10.00 19.23
CA ASN A 238 31.04 -11.07 18.62
C ASN A 238 29.58 -11.06 19.10
N LEU A 239 29.32 -10.69 20.35
CA LEU A 239 27.97 -10.61 20.89
C LEU A 239 27.16 -9.46 20.28
N ILE A 240 27.82 -8.32 20.03
CA ILE A 240 27.18 -7.11 19.49
C ILE A 240 26.97 -7.21 17.96
N ARG A 241 27.63 -8.16 17.28
CA ARG A 241 27.53 -8.31 15.82
C ARG A 241 26.12 -8.72 15.40
N PRO A 242 25.47 -8.00 14.46
CA PRO A 242 24.19 -8.41 13.91
C PRO A 242 24.38 -9.55 12.88
N ASP A 243 23.33 -10.36 12.71
CA ASP A 243 23.17 -11.25 11.56
C ASP A 243 22.38 -10.57 10.42
N ASP A 244 22.29 -11.25 9.27
CA ASP A 244 21.66 -10.68 8.07
C ASP A 244 20.18 -10.34 8.28
N SER A 245 19.45 -11.13 9.08
CA SER A 245 18.03 -10.90 9.38
C SER A 245 17.81 -9.73 10.33
N GLU A 246 18.72 -9.57 11.29
CA GLU A 246 18.76 -8.43 12.20
C GLU A 246 19.16 -7.15 11.50
N GLU A 247 20.13 -7.19 10.57
CA GLU A 247 20.49 -6.05 9.73
C GLU A 247 19.28 -5.57 8.90
N ALA A 248 18.55 -6.49 8.26
CA ALA A 248 17.34 -6.17 7.51
C ALA A 248 16.23 -5.57 8.40
N ALA A 249 15.97 -6.16 9.58
CA ALA A 249 14.99 -5.64 10.53
C ALA A 249 15.37 -4.23 11.03
N LEU A 250 16.64 -4.00 11.34
CA LEU A 250 17.15 -2.70 11.79
C LEU A 250 17.09 -1.64 10.68
N LEU A 251 17.28 -2.02 9.41
CA LEU A 251 17.08 -1.12 8.27
C LEU A 251 15.61 -0.66 8.18
N GLU A 252 14.64 -1.56 8.36
CA GLU A 252 13.21 -1.21 8.40
C GLU A 252 12.89 -0.30 9.61
N VAL A 253 13.43 -0.62 10.79
CA VAL A 253 13.29 0.23 11.98
C VAL A 253 13.87 1.62 11.74
N MET A 254 15.05 1.70 11.14
CA MET A 254 15.71 2.97 10.82
C MET A 254 14.90 3.76 9.77
N ALA A 255 14.38 3.11 8.73
CA ALA A 255 13.55 3.76 7.70
C ALA A 255 12.30 4.40 8.33
N ALA A 256 11.61 3.67 9.22
CA ALA A 256 10.46 4.18 9.94
C ALA A 256 10.83 5.32 10.91
N ALA A 257 11.95 5.20 11.62
CA ALA A 257 12.44 6.23 12.53
C ALA A 257 12.80 7.53 11.81
N VAL A 258 13.45 7.44 10.65
CA VAL A 258 13.78 8.58 9.77
C VAL A 258 12.50 9.23 9.24
N THR A 259 11.55 8.43 8.76
CA THR A 259 10.24 8.94 8.29
C THR A 259 9.52 9.70 9.39
N LEU A 260 9.54 9.19 10.63
CA LEU A 260 8.96 9.89 11.78
C LEU A 260 9.72 11.16 12.14
N ALA A 261 11.06 11.13 12.15
CA ALA A 261 11.88 12.31 12.44
C ALA A 261 11.61 13.47 11.45
N LEU A 262 11.34 13.15 10.18
CA LEU A 262 11.05 14.13 9.12
C LEU A 262 9.58 14.54 9.04
N SER A 263 8.65 13.73 9.57
CA SER A 263 7.19 13.97 9.51
C SER A 263 6.58 14.60 10.76
N GLN A 264 7.24 14.55 11.93
CA GLN A 264 6.65 15.10 13.16
C GLN A 264 6.29 16.60 13.02
N PRO A 265 5.00 16.98 13.16
CA PRO A 265 4.61 18.36 13.32
C PRO A 265 5.05 18.78 14.72
N VAL A 266 6.09 19.60 14.79
CA VAL A 266 6.70 19.97 16.05
C VAL A 266 5.71 20.84 16.83
N ASP A 267 5.37 20.43 18.05
CA ASP A 267 4.53 21.22 18.97
C ASP A 267 5.00 22.68 19.01
N ALA A 268 4.25 23.56 18.33
CA ALA A 268 4.57 24.98 18.15
C ALA A 268 4.58 25.79 19.46
N LYS A 269 4.36 25.14 20.62
CA LYS A 269 4.24 25.79 21.93
C LYS A 269 5.56 25.85 22.72
N ARG A 270 6.67 25.24 22.27
CA ARG A 270 7.94 25.27 23.04
C ARG A 270 9.22 25.55 22.25
N SER A 271 9.24 25.45 20.93
CA SER A 271 10.40 25.78 20.10
C SER A 271 9.95 26.67 18.93
N GLY A 272 10.76 27.66 18.56
CA GLY A 272 10.43 28.59 17.48
C GLY A 272 10.29 27.86 16.15
N ARG A 273 9.27 28.21 15.34
CA ARG A 273 9.00 27.63 14.02
C ARG A 273 10.23 27.60 13.08
N HIS A 274 11.19 28.50 13.28
CA HIS A 274 12.41 28.60 12.47
C HIS A 274 13.51 27.60 12.86
N GLU A 275 13.78 27.41 14.16
CA GLU A 275 14.80 26.45 14.64
C GLU A 275 14.41 25.00 14.30
N ASN A 276 13.11 24.74 14.21
CA ASN A 276 12.59 23.42 13.87
C ASN A 276 12.69 23.08 12.38
N SER A 277 12.59 24.08 11.49
CA SER A 277 12.83 23.90 10.04
C SER A 277 14.29 23.55 9.80
N GLU A 278 15.21 24.28 10.46
CA GLU A 278 16.65 24.05 10.36
C GLU A 278 17.04 22.63 10.81
N ALA A 279 16.43 22.11 11.88
CA ALA A 279 16.69 20.74 12.33
C ALA A 279 16.18 19.66 11.37
N GLN A 280 15.02 19.89 10.71
CA GLN A 280 14.52 18.99 9.67
C GLN A 280 15.38 19.04 8.41
N GLU A 281 15.87 20.23 8.05
CA GLU A 281 16.80 20.44 6.94
C GLU A 281 18.13 19.72 7.19
N GLU A 282 18.71 19.86 8.39
CA GLU A 282 19.94 19.15 8.78
C GLU A 282 19.75 17.62 8.73
N THR A 283 18.63 17.12 9.25
CA THR A 283 18.28 15.70 9.22
C THR A 283 18.19 15.17 7.78
N ALA A 284 17.59 15.93 6.87
CA ALA A 284 17.48 15.57 5.46
C ALA A 284 18.85 15.55 4.75
N LEU A 285 19.71 16.54 5.02
CA LEU A 285 21.07 16.58 4.47
C LEU A 285 21.93 15.41 4.93
N GLU A 286 21.85 15.05 6.20
CA GLU A 286 22.56 13.90 6.74
C GLU A 286 22.03 12.60 6.17
N LEU A 287 20.70 12.45 6.05
CA LEU A 287 20.11 11.27 5.43
C LEU A 287 20.57 11.11 3.98
N ALA A 288 20.58 12.19 3.18
CA ALA A 288 21.08 12.16 1.81
C ALA A 288 22.57 11.79 1.71
N ALA A 289 23.37 12.06 2.74
CA ALA A 289 24.75 11.60 2.82
C ALA A 289 24.88 10.13 3.27
N MET A 290 23.90 9.61 4.01
CA MET A 290 23.92 8.25 4.57
C MET A 290 23.36 7.20 3.63
N ILE A 291 22.30 7.51 2.85
CA ILE A 291 21.70 6.58 1.88
C ILE A 291 22.76 5.98 0.92
N PRO A 292 23.66 6.77 0.29
CA PRO A 292 24.72 6.22 -0.56
C PRO A 292 25.62 5.21 0.14
N ARG A 293 25.96 5.45 1.41
CA ARG A 293 26.82 4.55 2.20
C ARG A 293 26.11 3.25 2.52
N LEU A 294 24.82 3.34 2.84
CA LEU A 294 23.96 2.19 3.08
C LEU A 294 23.78 1.38 1.80
N LEU A 295 23.55 2.00 0.64
CA LEU A 295 23.48 1.31 -0.65
C LEU A 295 24.80 0.64 -1.02
N ASN A 296 25.94 1.22 -0.65
CA ASN A 296 27.23 0.57 -0.88
C ASN A 296 27.43 -0.70 -0.03
N LYS A 297 26.92 -0.75 1.21
CA LYS A 297 26.99 -1.94 2.07
C LYS A 297 25.89 -2.96 1.76
N PHE A 298 24.65 -2.50 1.64
CA PHE A 298 23.44 -3.32 1.59
C PHE A 298 22.83 -3.44 0.19
N GLY A 299 23.22 -2.59 -0.76
CA GLY A 299 22.68 -2.62 -2.13
C GLY A 299 23.08 -3.84 -2.95
N ALA A 300 23.76 -4.83 -2.41
CA ALA A 300 24.01 -6.09 -3.11
C ALA A 300 22.84 -7.06 -3.05
N ASP A 301 22.09 -7.02 -1.96
CA ASP A 301 20.98 -7.91 -1.70
C ASP A 301 19.65 -7.18 -1.96
N PRO A 302 18.73 -7.75 -2.78
CA PRO A 302 17.46 -7.07 -3.11
C PRO A 302 16.60 -6.73 -1.89
N SER A 303 16.57 -7.61 -0.89
CA SER A 303 15.71 -7.48 0.28
C SER A 303 16.07 -6.26 1.13
N THR A 304 17.36 -5.92 1.19
CA THR A 304 17.88 -4.75 1.92
C THR A 304 17.99 -3.51 1.03
N ALA A 305 18.33 -3.66 -0.25
CA ALA A 305 18.39 -2.56 -1.21
C ALA A 305 17.06 -1.80 -1.32
N LYS A 306 15.93 -2.51 -1.39
CA LYS A 306 14.59 -1.89 -1.45
C LYS A 306 14.30 -1.01 -0.23
N ILE A 307 14.71 -1.45 0.97
CA ILE A 307 14.47 -0.74 2.23
C ILE A 307 15.25 0.57 2.23
N VAL A 308 16.51 0.53 1.80
CA VAL A 308 17.38 1.70 1.74
C VAL A 308 16.90 2.69 0.67
N LEU A 309 16.48 2.22 -0.51
CA LEU A 309 15.94 3.08 -1.56
C LEU A 309 14.67 3.81 -1.11
N ARG A 310 13.76 3.13 -0.39
CA ARG A 310 12.54 3.74 0.16
C ARG A 310 12.80 4.92 1.11
N MET A 311 13.96 4.96 1.77
CA MET A 311 14.33 6.08 2.64
C MET A 311 14.49 7.39 1.86
N GLU A 312 14.79 7.34 0.55
CA GLU A 312 14.88 8.54 -0.29
C GLU A 312 13.53 9.26 -0.35
N HIS A 313 12.40 8.54 -0.37
CA HIS A 313 11.06 9.12 -0.45
C HIS A 313 10.69 9.96 0.79
N ALA A 314 11.39 9.75 1.91
CA ALA A 314 11.18 10.54 3.12
C ALA A 314 11.82 11.94 3.03
N LEU A 315 12.75 12.16 2.09
CA LEU A 315 13.43 13.43 1.91
C LEU A 315 12.48 14.47 1.32
N LYS A 316 12.31 15.61 2.00
CA LYS A 316 11.65 16.77 1.40
C LYS A 316 12.66 17.49 0.52
N LEU A 317 12.51 17.38 -0.80
CA LEU A 317 13.52 17.90 -1.72
C LEU A 317 13.59 19.44 -1.78
N ASP A 318 12.59 20.13 -1.24
CA ASP A 318 12.59 21.60 -1.08
C ASP A 318 13.77 22.11 -0.24
N VAL A 319 14.29 21.28 0.68
CA VAL A 319 15.48 21.59 1.48
C VAL A 319 16.69 21.85 0.59
N PHE A 320 16.83 21.08 -0.50
CA PHE A 320 17.99 21.17 -1.39
C PHE A 320 17.95 22.42 -2.28
N GLN A 321 16.78 23.07 -2.42
CA GLN A 321 16.64 24.31 -3.20
C GLN A 321 17.35 25.50 -2.52
N GLN A 322 17.24 25.58 -1.20
CA GLN A 322 17.79 26.70 -0.43
C GLN A 322 19.32 26.64 -0.32
N LEU A 323 19.88 25.44 -0.50
CA LEU A 323 21.25 25.11 -0.12
C LEU A 323 22.25 25.00 -1.26
N ARG A 324 21.89 25.29 -2.54
CA ARG A 324 22.70 25.37 -3.81
C ARG A 324 24.09 24.70 -3.89
N GLN A 325 24.97 24.91 -2.91
CA GLN A 325 26.23 24.21 -2.66
C GLN A 325 26.08 22.70 -2.37
N ASP A 326 24.92 22.23 -1.91
CA ASP A 326 24.68 20.80 -1.57
C ASP A 326 24.10 19.95 -2.73
N SER A 327 23.95 20.52 -3.93
CA SER A 327 23.54 19.79 -5.15
C SER A 327 24.42 18.58 -5.45
N SER A 328 25.71 18.64 -5.12
CA SER A 328 26.66 17.53 -5.27
C SER A 328 26.35 16.31 -4.38
N ARG A 329 25.73 16.50 -3.20
CA ARG A 329 25.34 15.38 -2.33
C ARG A 329 24.19 14.61 -2.95
N TYR A 330 23.19 15.34 -3.45
CA TYR A 330 22.05 14.73 -4.09
C TYR A 330 22.42 14.10 -5.44
N GLU A 331 23.35 14.70 -6.19
CA GLU A 331 23.91 14.09 -7.40
C GLU A 331 24.56 12.72 -7.09
N HIS A 332 25.35 12.62 -6.01
CA HIS A 332 25.92 11.34 -5.59
C HIS A 332 24.84 10.33 -5.17
N LEU A 333 23.75 10.79 -4.54
CA LEU A 333 22.60 9.95 -4.22
C LEU A 333 21.95 9.40 -5.50
N LEU A 334 21.69 10.26 -6.49
CA LEU A 334 21.15 9.83 -7.79
C LEU A 334 22.10 8.90 -8.56
N ASP A 335 23.42 9.09 -8.44
CA ASP A 335 24.41 8.18 -9.00
C ASP A 335 24.30 6.78 -8.39
N GLU A 336 24.21 6.67 -7.07
CA GLU A 336 24.00 5.38 -6.40
C GLU A 336 22.66 4.74 -6.75
N ILE A 337 21.57 5.52 -6.81
CA ILE A 337 20.25 5.03 -7.27
C ILE A 337 20.35 4.48 -8.71
N SER A 338 21.04 5.20 -9.59
CA SER A 338 21.26 4.77 -10.98
C SER A 338 22.13 3.51 -11.06
N ILE A 339 23.11 3.35 -10.17
CA ILE A 339 23.90 2.11 -10.04
C ILE A 339 23.01 0.95 -9.61
N GLN A 340 22.17 1.13 -8.58
CA GLN A 340 21.25 0.07 -8.14
C GLN A 340 20.25 -0.32 -9.23
N PHE A 341 19.69 0.66 -9.93
CA PHE A 341 18.79 0.43 -11.05
C PHE A 341 19.44 -0.40 -12.16
N ASN A 342 20.71 -0.14 -12.50
CA ASN A 342 21.41 -0.94 -13.50
C ASN A 342 21.79 -2.33 -13.01
N ARG A 343 22.21 -2.44 -11.73
CA ARG A 343 22.75 -3.67 -11.14
C ARG A 343 21.69 -4.75 -10.92
N HIS A 344 20.49 -4.36 -10.49
CA HIS A 344 19.45 -5.32 -10.09
C HIS A 344 18.53 -5.70 -11.24
N GLY A 345 17.94 -6.89 -11.14
CA GLY A 345 16.79 -7.34 -11.95
C GLY A 345 15.53 -7.61 -11.12
N ASP A 346 15.62 -7.44 -9.81
CA ASP A 346 14.50 -7.62 -8.88
C ASP A 346 13.43 -6.53 -9.08
N LYS A 347 12.16 -6.95 -9.17
CA LYS A 347 11.04 -6.06 -9.47
C LYS A 347 10.79 -5.00 -8.39
N ASP A 348 10.97 -5.34 -7.12
CA ASP A 348 10.71 -4.43 -6.01
C ASP A 348 11.82 -3.37 -5.93
N VAL A 349 13.09 -3.78 -6.10
CA VAL A 349 14.22 -2.85 -6.15
C VAL A 349 14.08 -1.87 -7.32
N LEU A 350 13.70 -2.36 -8.51
CA LEU A 350 13.48 -1.50 -9.67
C LEU A 350 12.32 -0.54 -9.44
N ALA A 351 11.23 -0.96 -8.81
CA ALA A 351 10.10 -0.11 -8.48
C ALA A 351 10.50 1.03 -7.52
N GLU A 352 11.22 0.72 -6.43
CA GLU A 352 11.66 1.73 -5.45
C GLU A 352 12.66 2.73 -6.07
N ALA A 353 13.60 2.25 -6.89
CA ALA A 353 14.53 3.13 -7.62
C ALA A 353 13.79 4.02 -8.62
N THR A 354 12.76 3.51 -9.29
CA THR A 354 11.94 4.26 -10.24
C THR A 354 11.11 5.33 -9.53
N ALA A 355 10.53 5.00 -8.38
CA ALA A 355 9.83 5.97 -7.54
C ALA A 355 10.77 7.09 -7.08
N ALA A 356 12.02 6.76 -6.69
CA ALA A 356 13.01 7.75 -6.30
C ALA A 356 13.42 8.67 -7.47
N LEU A 357 13.61 8.12 -8.68
CA LEU A 357 13.87 8.92 -9.88
C LEU A 357 12.68 9.82 -10.25
N SER A 358 11.45 9.31 -10.10
CA SER A 358 10.23 10.10 -10.32
C SER A 358 10.10 11.24 -9.31
N HIS A 359 10.35 10.95 -8.04
CA HIS A 359 10.35 11.93 -6.96
C HIS A 359 11.37 13.04 -7.22
N ALA A 360 12.63 12.69 -7.55
CA ALA A 360 13.66 13.64 -7.91
C ALA A 360 13.27 14.53 -9.10
N ARG A 361 12.66 13.95 -10.15
CA ARG A 361 12.27 14.66 -11.37
C ARG A 361 11.09 15.61 -11.19
N GLN A 362 10.20 15.33 -10.24
CA GLN A 362 9.06 16.21 -9.93
C GLN A 362 9.47 17.54 -9.31
N HIS A 363 10.74 17.69 -8.90
CA HIS A 363 11.29 18.94 -8.40
C HIS A 363 12.10 19.68 -9.47
N ASP A 364 11.65 20.89 -9.83
CA ASP A 364 12.18 21.73 -10.92
C ASP A 364 13.72 21.89 -10.93
N GLU A 365 14.36 22.04 -9.76
CA GLU A 365 15.82 22.24 -9.69
C GLU A 365 16.64 20.98 -9.96
N LEU A 366 16.04 19.81 -9.75
CA LEU A 366 16.65 18.50 -9.94
C LEU A 366 16.24 17.84 -11.25
N GLU A 367 15.28 18.43 -11.99
CA GLU A 367 14.75 17.91 -13.25
C GLU A 367 15.87 17.69 -14.28
N GLU A 368 16.69 18.73 -14.58
CA GLU A 368 17.78 18.61 -15.56
C GLU A 368 18.84 17.57 -15.17
N LEU A 369 19.19 17.53 -13.87
CA LEU A 369 20.13 16.57 -13.31
C LEU A 369 19.58 15.14 -13.48
N THR A 370 18.32 14.93 -13.12
CA THR A 370 17.65 13.63 -13.20
C THR A 370 17.48 13.19 -14.66
N ASP A 371 17.08 14.09 -15.55
CA ASP A 371 16.98 13.81 -16.99
C ASP A 371 18.33 13.38 -17.60
N SER A 372 19.44 13.96 -17.12
CA SER A 372 20.78 13.53 -17.56
C SER A 372 21.11 12.09 -17.13
N LYS A 373 20.69 11.67 -15.93
CA LYS A 373 20.85 10.29 -15.46
C LYS A 373 19.91 9.35 -16.22
N LEU A 374 18.65 9.74 -16.42
CA LEU A 374 17.67 8.97 -17.20
C LEU A 374 18.16 8.71 -18.63
N ALA A 375 18.79 9.68 -19.28
CA ALA A 375 19.35 9.50 -20.61
C ALA A 375 20.41 8.37 -20.67
N LEU A 376 21.27 8.27 -19.65
CA LEU A 376 22.26 7.19 -19.54
C LEU A 376 21.60 5.83 -19.27
N LEU A 377 20.57 5.79 -18.41
CA LEU A 377 19.80 4.58 -18.13
C LEU A 377 19.09 4.07 -19.39
N TRP A 378 18.48 4.99 -20.15
CA TRP A 378 17.86 4.70 -21.44
C TRP A 378 18.86 4.13 -22.45
N GLU A 379 20.03 4.75 -22.60
CA GLU A 379 21.08 4.26 -23.49
C GLU A 379 21.46 2.81 -23.15
N ASN A 380 21.69 2.51 -21.87
CA ASN A 380 22.03 1.16 -21.42
C ASN A 380 20.92 0.14 -21.70
N ALA A 381 19.67 0.49 -21.37
CA ALA A 381 18.53 -0.40 -21.53
C ALA A 381 18.23 -0.69 -23.01
N ILE A 382 18.23 0.34 -23.87
CA ILE A 382 17.98 0.17 -25.31
C ILE A 382 19.13 -0.56 -26.00
N ASN A 383 20.39 -0.30 -25.63
CA ASN A 383 21.52 -1.04 -26.17
C ASN A 383 21.43 -2.53 -25.82
N SER A 384 20.99 -2.86 -24.60
CA SER A 384 20.78 -4.24 -24.17
C SER A 384 19.64 -4.90 -24.95
N LEU A 385 18.48 -4.23 -25.06
CA LEU A 385 17.33 -4.72 -25.84
C LEU A 385 17.71 -5.00 -27.30
N ARG A 386 18.42 -4.07 -27.94
CA ARG A 386 18.88 -4.22 -29.33
C ARG A 386 19.93 -5.33 -29.49
N ASN A 387 20.64 -5.71 -28.44
CA ASN A 387 21.55 -6.84 -28.52
C ASN A 387 20.79 -8.16 -28.57
N PHE A 388 19.71 -8.30 -27.78
CA PHE A 388 18.80 -9.44 -27.87
C PHE A 388 18.13 -9.54 -29.23
N ASP A 389 17.60 -8.43 -29.75
CA ASP A 389 16.96 -8.37 -31.08
C ASP A 389 17.88 -8.83 -32.23
N LYS A 390 19.20 -8.59 -32.12
CA LYS A 390 20.17 -9.06 -33.12
C LYS A 390 20.47 -10.56 -33.04
N THR A 391 20.38 -11.14 -31.84
CA THR A 391 20.88 -12.49 -31.57
C THR A 391 19.76 -13.53 -31.47
N CYS A 392 18.55 -13.08 -31.19
CA CYS A 392 17.41 -13.90 -30.83
C CYS A 392 16.20 -13.49 -31.66
N GLU A 393 15.31 -14.45 -31.93
CA GLU A 393 13.97 -14.11 -32.38
C GLU A 393 13.14 -13.71 -31.15
N ILE A 394 12.58 -12.51 -31.18
CA ILE A 394 11.97 -11.89 -29.99
C ILE A 394 10.45 -12.04 -29.95
N GLY A 395 9.81 -12.38 -31.07
CA GLY A 395 8.35 -12.35 -31.21
C GLY A 395 7.64 -13.69 -31.06
N GLU A 396 8.36 -14.82 -31.00
CA GLU A 396 7.75 -16.16 -31.00
C GLU A 396 7.91 -16.84 -29.63
N ARG A 397 6.85 -17.41 -29.05
CA ARG A 397 6.95 -18.11 -27.75
C ARG A 397 7.75 -19.42 -27.90
N GLY A 398 8.58 -19.76 -26.91
CA GLY A 398 9.22 -21.07 -26.80
C GLY A 398 10.52 -21.27 -27.61
N ASP A 399 10.99 -20.23 -28.29
CA ASP A 399 12.28 -20.22 -28.99
C ASP A 399 13.46 -19.77 -28.10
N LEU A 400 13.17 -19.06 -27.01
CA LEU A 400 14.14 -18.61 -26.02
C LEU A 400 14.30 -19.65 -24.92
N THR A 401 15.54 -19.81 -24.45
CA THR A 401 15.82 -20.64 -23.27
C THR A 401 15.49 -19.87 -21.99
N ALA A 402 15.29 -20.58 -20.88
CA ALA A 402 15.09 -19.97 -19.56
C ALA A 402 16.19 -18.95 -19.20
N GLU A 403 17.44 -19.19 -19.58
CA GLU A 403 18.56 -18.26 -19.39
C GLU A 403 18.35 -16.94 -20.17
N HIS A 404 17.97 -17.01 -21.45
CA HIS A 404 17.69 -15.82 -22.24
C HIS A 404 16.47 -15.05 -21.71
N LEU A 405 15.43 -15.75 -21.24
CA LEU A 405 14.24 -15.11 -20.64
C LEU A 405 14.60 -14.40 -19.32
N THR A 406 15.38 -15.06 -18.46
CA THR A 406 15.86 -14.51 -17.19
C THR A 406 16.72 -13.25 -17.40
N ASP A 407 17.49 -13.19 -18.49
CA ASP A 407 18.31 -12.01 -18.80
C ASP A 407 17.51 -10.89 -19.52
N LEU A 408 16.54 -11.24 -20.37
CA LEU A 408 15.73 -10.28 -21.13
C LEU A 408 14.64 -9.62 -20.27
N SER A 409 14.00 -10.36 -19.36
CA SER A 409 12.91 -9.87 -18.49
C SER A 409 13.32 -8.61 -17.71
N PRO A 410 14.47 -8.56 -17.01
CA PRO A 410 14.96 -7.35 -16.34
C PRO A 410 15.20 -6.16 -17.28
N VAL A 411 15.64 -6.40 -18.52
CA VAL A 411 15.86 -5.32 -19.49
C VAL A 411 14.53 -4.67 -19.87
N VAL A 412 13.52 -5.48 -20.17
CA VAL A 412 12.18 -4.98 -20.51
C VAL A 412 11.51 -4.34 -19.30
N ASN A 413 11.67 -4.91 -18.10
CA ASN A 413 11.19 -4.33 -16.85
C ASN A 413 11.79 -2.92 -16.62
N LYS A 414 13.10 -2.76 -16.79
CA LYS A 414 13.79 -1.44 -16.72
C LYS A 414 13.21 -0.44 -17.72
N ILE A 415 12.98 -0.85 -18.97
CA ILE A 415 12.37 0.01 -19.98
C ILE A 415 10.97 0.45 -19.57
N SER A 416 10.16 -0.48 -19.06
CA SER A 416 8.79 -0.20 -18.60
C SER A 416 8.78 0.82 -17.44
N ASN A 417 9.76 0.72 -16.54
CA ASN A 417 9.94 1.63 -15.42
C ASN A 417 10.42 3.01 -15.87
N LEU A 418 11.44 3.10 -16.72
CA LEU A 418 11.91 4.38 -17.26
C LEU A 418 10.80 5.12 -18.03
N ALA A 419 9.98 4.39 -18.79
CA ALA A 419 8.83 4.95 -19.50
C ALA A 419 7.75 5.52 -18.57
N SER A 420 7.69 5.07 -17.31
CA SER A 420 6.75 5.60 -16.31
C SER A 420 7.20 6.94 -15.70
N VAL A 421 8.51 7.24 -15.73
CA VAL A 421 9.10 8.43 -15.09
C VAL A 421 9.05 9.64 -16.02
N ALA A 422 9.37 9.46 -17.30
CA ALA A 422 9.57 10.55 -18.25
C ALA A 422 9.13 10.22 -19.67
N ASP A 423 8.97 11.28 -20.47
CA ASP A 423 8.62 11.17 -21.88
C ASP A 423 9.69 10.38 -22.64
N CYS A 424 9.30 9.19 -23.11
CA CYS A 424 10.18 8.23 -23.75
C CYS A 424 10.06 8.18 -25.27
N VAL A 425 9.20 9.00 -25.90
CA VAL A 425 8.80 8.82 -27.30
C VAL A 425 9.99 8.84 -28.26
N ASP A 426 10.92 9.79 -28.11
CA ASP A 426 12.05 9.92 -29.04
C ASP A 426 13.01 8.73 -28.95
N VAL A 427 13.26 8.24 -27.73
CA VAL A 427 14.12 7.07 -27.49
C VAL A 427 13.45 5.79 -28.01
N MET A 428 12.14 5.67 -27.82
CA MET A 428 11.35 4.49 -28.18
C MET A 428 11.07 4.38 -29.69
N GLU A 429 11.00 5.51 -30.41
CA GLU A 429 10.85 5.57 -31.86
C GLU A 429 12.19 5.63 -32.61
N ALA A 430 13.32 5.70 -31.90
CA ALA A 430 14.62 5.77 -32.53
C ALA A 430 14.88 4.52 -33.39
N GLU A 431 15.17 4.72 -34.67
CA GLU A 431 15.43 3.62 -35.60
C GLU A 431 16.71 2.84 -35.25
N GLY A 432 16.69 1.57 -35.64
CA GLY A 432 17.85 0.70 -35.65
C GLY A 432 18.95 1.23 -36.57
N ARG A 433 20.22 1.07 -36.17
CA ARG A 433 21.38 1.40 -37.03
C ARG A 433 22.02 0.16 -37.65
N SER A 434 21.56 -1.03 -37.27
CA SER A 434 22.10 -2.32 -37.68
C SER A 434 21.10 -3.01 -38.59
N ALA A 435 21.55 -3.69 -39.63
CA ALA A 435 20.67 -4.46 -40.52
C ALA A 435 19.94 -5.59 -39.76
N ASP A 436 20.59 -6.15 -38.75
CA ASP A 436 20.03 -7.23 -37.91
C ASP A 436 19.15 -6.70 -36.76
N SER A 437 18.92 -5.39 -36.67
CA SER A 437 18.04 -4.74 -35.67
C SER A 437 17.68 -3.35 -36.19
N GLU A 438 16.80 -3.32 -37.19
CA GLU A 438 16.32 -2.11 -37.86
C GLU A 438 15.10 -1.49 -37.16
N GLY A 439 14.31 -2.34 -36.49
CA GLY A 439 13.09 -1.93 -35.79
C GLY A 439 13.33 -0.91 -34.69
N SER A 440 12.36 -0.03 -34.50
CA SER A 440 12.36 0.87 -33.34
C SER A 440 12.14 0.09 -32.04
N PRO A 441 12.67 0.53 -30.87
CA PRO A 441 12.45 -0.17 -29.61
C PRO A 441 10.99 -0.45 -29.28
N VAL A 442 10.07 0.45 -29.63
CA VAL A 442 8.63 0.21 -29.42
C VAL A 442 8.09 -0.92 -30.30
N GLU A 443 8.59 -1.09 -31.53
CA GLU A 443 8.21 -2.20 -32.40
C GLU A 443 8.75 -3.53 -31.86
N ILE A 444 9.99 -3.54 -31.36
CA ILE A 444 10.61 -4.70 -30.70
C ILE A 444 9.75 -5.12 -29.49
N LEU A 445 9.40 -4.18 -28.61
CA LEU A 445 8.55 -4.46 -27.45
C LEU A 445 7.15 -4.92 -27.84
N ALA A 446 6.54 -4.29 -28.85
CA ALA A 446 5.24 -4.71 -29.35
C ALA A 446 5.28 -6.14 -29.90
N SER A 447 6.38 -6.54 -30.55
CA SER A 447 6.60 -7.93 -31.00
C SER A 447 6.74 -8.90 -29.84
N ILE A 448 7.45 -8.55 -28.76
CA ILE A 448 7.58 -9.39 -27.55
C ILE A 448 6.21 -9.74 -26.94
N VAL A 449 5.21 -8.86 -27.07
CA VAL A 449 3.84 -9.14 -26.58
C VAL A 449 3.26 -10.40 -27.23
N ASN A 450 3.66 -10.75 -28.46
CA ASN A 450 3.17 -11.94 -29.15
C ASN A 450 3.66 -13.25 -28.50
N ARG A 451 4.72 -13.21 -27.67
CA ARG A 451 5.15 -14.36 -26.86
C ARG A 451 4.12 -14.77 -25.81
N GLY A 452 3.12 -13.93 -25.54
CA GLY A 452 1.96 -14.29 -24.74
C GLY A 452 1.02 -15.29 -25.42
N THR A 453 1.20 -15.53 -26.74
CA THR A 453 0.44 -16.52 -27.50
C THR A 453 0.75 -17.93 -27.02
N PHE A 454 -0.25 -18.56 -26.42
CA PHE A 454 -0.10 -19.86 -25.80
C PHE A 454 -0.42 -20.99 -26.77
N VAL A 455 0.50 -21.94 -26.95
CA VAL A 455 0.34 -23.07 -27.90
C VAL A 455 0.42 -24.42 -27.19
N ALA A 456 1.36 -24.57 -26.27
CA ALA A 456 1.54 -25.76 -25.45
C ALA A 456 2.07 -25.34 -24.08
N ILE A 457 1.76 -26.15 -23.06
CA ILE A 457 2.25 -25.97 -21.69
C ILE A 457 3.71 -26.40 -21.62
N ASP A 458 4.55 -25.54 -21.07
CA ASP A 458 5.94 -25.77 -20.70
C ASP A 458 6.22 -25.12 -19.34
N ASP A 459 5.94 -25.88 -18.28
CA ASP A 459 6.02 -25.41 -16.88
C ASP A 459 7.40 -24.82 -16.52
N ASP A 460 8.47 -25.17 -17.23
CA ASP A 460 9.83 -24.69 -16.94
C ASP A 460 10.07 -23.22 -17.41
N ILE A 461 9.30 -22.73 -18.39
CA ILE A 461 9.50 -21.41 -18.99
C ILE A 461 8.24 -20.54 -19.01
N ASP A 462 7.06 -21.12 -18.79
CA ASP A 462 5.79 -20.42 -18.96
C ASP A 462 5.65 -19.18 -18.05
N GLU A 463 6.09 -19.28 -16.79
CA GLU A 463 6.10 -18.15 -15.85
C GLU A 463 7.05 -17.03 -16.30
N LEU A 464 8.24 -17.40 -16.79
CA LEU A 464 9.25 -16.44 -17.27
C LEU A 464 8.78 -15.72 -18.55
N GLU A 465 8.12 -16.44 -19.45
CA GLU A 465 7.49 -15.87 -20.64
C GLU A 465 6.38 -14.88 -20.26
N ASP A 466 5.50 -15.27 -19.35
CA ASP A 466 4.34 -14.47 -18.95
C ASP A 466 4.77 -13.20 -18.18
N GLU A 467 5.84 -13.30 -17.38
CA GLU A 467 6.48 -12.14 -16.76
C GLU A 467 7.05 -11.17 -17.81
N LEU A 468 7.86 -11.67 -18.75
CA LEU A 468 8.44 -10.86 -19.84
C LEU A 468 7.36 -10.14 -20.65
N VAL A 469 6.30 -10.85 -21.04
CA VAL A 469 5.17 -10.30 -21.80
C VAL A 469 4.48 -9.20 -21.00
N SER A 470 4.32 -9.39 -19.69
CA SER A 470 3.70 -8.39 -18.82
C SER A 470 4.50 -7.08 -18.79
N TRP A 471 5.83 -7.15 -18.71
CA TRP A 471 6.69 -5.95 -18.79
C TRP A 471 6.63 -5.28 -20.16
N ALA A 472 6.56 -6.06 -21.24
CA ALA A 472 6.44 -5.52 -22.60
C ALA A 472 5.11 -4.76 -22.81
N ILE A 473 4.00 -5.34 -22.34
CA ILE A 473 2.68 -4.68 -22.35
C ILE A 473 2.75 -3.35 -21.58
N LYS A 474 3.31 -3.34 -20.36
CA LYS A 474 3.47 -2.14 -19.53
C LYS A 474 4.27 -1.06 -20.26
N ALA A 475 5.40 -1.41 -20.88
CA ALA A 475 6.23 -0.46 -21.62
C ALA A 475 5.50 0.15 -22.83
N CYS A 476 4.78 -0.66 -23.60
CA CYS A 476 3.97 -0.18 -24.73
C CYS A 476 2.85 0.76 -24.27
N GLN A 477 2.18 0.47 -23.15
CA GLN A 477 1.14 1.34 -22.60
C GLN A 477 1.68 2.72 -22.24
N PHE A 478 2.80 2.80 -21.50
CA PHE A 478 3.43 4.09 -21.17
C PHE A 478 3.86 4.85 -22.43
N TYR A 479 4.42 4.17 -23.42
CA TYR A 479 4.73 4.79 -24.71
C TYR A 479 3.48 5.43 -25.35
N PHE A 480 2.35 4.71 -25.44
CA PHE A 480 1.14 5.28 -26.04
C PHE A 480 0.57 6.45 -25.23
N MET A 481 0.66 6.41 -23.90
CA MET A 481 0.27 7.53 -23.04
C MET A 481 1.10 8.79 -23.35
N TRP A 482 2.43 8.67 -23.41
CA TRP A 482 3.31 9.80 -23.76
C TRP A 482 3.10 10.29 -25.19
N LYS A 483 2.97 9.36 -26.15
CA LYS A 483 2.75 9.71 -27.56
C LYS A 483 1.44 10.47 -27.72
N LEU A 484 0.35 10.03 -27.10
CA LEU A 484 -0.94 10.70 -27.17
C LEU A 484 -0.95 12.04 -26.42
N HIS A 485 -0.20 12.17 -25.32
CA HIS A 485 0.01 13.46 -24.66
C HIS A 485 0.72 14.48 -25.55
N ARG A 486 1.78 14.06 -26.27
CA ARG A 486 2.44 14.92 -27.29
C ARG A 486 1.45 15.34 -28.38
N ILE A 487 0.64 14.40 -28.87
CA ILE A 487 -0.37 14.65 -29.89
C ILE A 487 -1.44 15.63 -29.39
N GLU A 488 -1.90 15.48 -28.15
CA GLU A 488 -2.85 16.41 -27.53
C GLU A 488 -2.28 17.84 -27.52
N LYS A 489 -1.03 18.02 -27.06
CA LYS A 489 -0.36 19.33 -27.07
C LYS A 489 -0.26 19.90 -28.49
N LEU A 490 0.07 19.08 -29.49
CA LEU A 490 0.14 19.50 -30.89
C LEU A 490 -1.23 19.94 -31.44
N VAL A 491 -2.29 19.19 -31.15
CA VAL A 491 -3.66 19.51 -31.58
C VAL A 491 -4.16 20.78 -30.90
N ARG A 492 -3.96 20.92 -29.59
CA ARG A 492 -4.34 22.12 -28.81
C ARG A 492 -3.63 23.39 -29.28
N THR A 493 -2.34 23.29 -29.61
CA THR A 493 -1.55 24.42 -30.16
C THR A 493 -1.83 24.70 -31.63
N GLY A 494 -2.57 23.81 -32.31
CA GLY A 494 -2.90 23.95 -33.72
C GLY A 494 -1.73 23.66 -34.67
N SER A 495 -0.71 22.96 -34.19
CA SER A 495 0.48 22.54 -34.96
C SER A 495 0.15 21.45 -35.98
N ASP A 496 0.96 21.34 -37.04
CA ASP A 496 0.85 20.26 -38.03
C ASP A 496 1.53 18.97 -37.52
N MET A 497 1.04 17.83 -38.00
CA MET A 497 1.65 16.51 -37.82
C MET A 497 1.84 15.90 -39.21
N SER A 498 2.98 15.28 -39.44
CA SER A 498 3.28 14.69 -40.74
C SER A 498 2.42 13.45 -40.98
N SER A 499 2.18 13.14 -42.26
CA SER A 499 1.47 11.91 -42.63
C SER A 499 2.22 10.66 -42.16
N GLU A 500 3.55 10.70 -42.20
CA GLU A 500 4.45 9.61 -41.83
C GLU A 500 4.38 9.32 -40.32
N GLU A 501 4.33 10.36 -39.48
CA GLU A 501 4.16 10.20 -38.02
C GLU A 501 2.84 9.50 -37.67
N VAL A 502 1.76 9.82 -38.38
CA VAL A 502 0.46 9.17 -38.17
C VAL A 502 0.49 7.72 -38.66
N ASP A 503 1.17 7.44 -39.79
CA ASP A 503 1.32 6.08 -40.31
C ASP A 503 2.13 5.20 -39.35
N GLN A 504 3.23 5.72 -38.80
CA GLN A 504 4.04 4.99 -37.83
C GLN A 504 3.25 4.71 -36.55
N LEU A 505 2.48 5.69 -36.04
CA LEU A 505 1.57 5.47 -34.91
C LEU A 505 0.56 4.36 -35.18
N GLN A 506 -0.04 4.33 -36.38
CA GLN A 506 -0.98 3.26 -36.74
C GLN A 506 -0.30 1.90 -36.89
N LYS A 507 0.91 1.86 -37.46
CA LYS A 507 1.70 0.63 -37.61
C LYS A 507 1.98 -0.01 -36.25
N VAL A 508 2.58 0.75 -35.33
CA VAL A 508 2.94 0.25 -33.98
C VAL A 508 1.70 -0.17 -33.21
N ARG A 509 0.63 0.63 -33.28
CA ARG A 509 -0.66 0.27 -32.68
C ARG A 509 -1.23 -1.02 -33.24
N GLY A 510 -1.19 -1.21 -34.56
CA GLY A 510 -1.68 -2.43 -35.21
C GLY A 510 -0.96 -3.67 -34.70
N ILE A 511 0.38 -3.62 -34.67
CA ILE A 511 1.21 -4.72 -34.14
C ILE A 511 0.84 -5.03 -32.69
N PHE A 512 0.79 -4.01 -31.83
CA PHE A 512 0.46 -4.18 -30.42
C PHE A 512 -0.96 -4.74 -30.23
N GLN A 513 -1.93 -4.23 -30.99
CA GLN A 513 -3.33 -4.70 -30.95
C GLN A 513 -3.43 -6.18 -31.34
N ASP A 514 -2.84 -6.56 -32.48
CA ASP A 514 -2.92 -7.92 -32.99
C ASP A 514 -2.26 -8.90 -32.01
N ASN A 515 -1.12 -8.52 -31.43
CA ASN A 515 -0.41 -9.34 -30.46
C ASN A 515 -1.16 -9.46 -29.12
N LEU A 516 -1.83 -8.41 -28.64
CA LEU A 516 -2.72 -8.50 -27.47
C LEU A 516 -3.89 -9.46 -27.72
N ILE A 517 -4.49 -9.40 -28.92
CA ILE A 517 -5.58 -10.30 -29.30
C ILE A 517 -5.08 -11.74 -29.39
N ASN A 518 -3.92 -11.99 -29.99
CA ASN A 518 -3.34 -13.34 -30.04
C ASN A 518 -3.09 -13.89 -28.63
N THR A 519 -2.53 -13.08 -27.74
CA THR A 519 -2.27 -13.45 -26.34
C THR A 519 -3.55 -13.80 -25.58
N LEU A 520 -4.60 -12.97 -25.69
CA LEU A 520 -5.85 -13.25 -24.96
C LEU A 520 -6.68 -14.38 -25.58
N SER A 521 -6.61 -14.58 -26.90
CA SER A 521 -7.45 -15.54 -27.62
C SER A 521 -6.85 -16.95 -27.74
N SER A 522 -5.55 -17.09 -27.54
CA SER A 522 -4.87 -18.40 -27.58
C SER A 522 -5.00 -19.19 -26.27
N ARG A 523 -5.32 -18.51 -25.16
CA ARG A 523 -5.39 -19.09 -23.82
C ARG A 523 -6.78 -19.62 -23.53
N VAL A 524 -6.86 -20.88 -23.08
CA VAL A 524 -8.13 -21.50 -22.68
C VAL A 524 -8.48 -21.10 -21.24
N ILE A 525 -7.49 -21.14 -20.35
CA ILE A 525 -7.62 -20.78 -18.93
C ILE A 525 -7.69 -19.25 -18.80
N ILE A 526 -8.27 -18.76 -17.70
CA ILE A 526 -8.31 -17.35 -17.34
C ILE A 526 -7.18 -17.09 -16.34
N ASP A 527 -5.98 -16.95 -16.87
CA ASP A 527 -4.79 -16.58 -16.12
C ASP A 527 -4.59 -15.06 -16.07
N ASP A 528 -3.62 -14.61 -15.28
CA ASP A 528 -3.32 -13.20 -15.05
C ASP A 528 -2.93 -12.47 -16.33
N ILE A 529 -2.20 -13.12 -17.24
CA ILE A 529 -1.75 -12.49 -18.48
C ILE A 529 -2.90 -12.36 -19.49
N ARG A 530 -3.85 -13.30 -19.56
CA ARG A 530 -5.06 -13.16 -20.38
C ARG A 530 -5.91 -11.98 -19.87
N LEU A 531 -6.05 -11.85 -18.56
CA LEU A 531 -6.74 -10.71 -17.94
C LEU A 531 -6.01 -9.39 -18.22
N TYR A 532 -4.69 -9.39 -18.07
CA TYR A 532 -3.88 -8.19 -18.30
C TYR A 532 -3.87 -7.76 -19.77
N ALA A 533 -3.77 -8.69 -20.71
CA ALA A 533 -3.89 -8.40 -22.14
C ALA A 533 -5.29 -7.86 -22.49
N THR A 534 -6.35 -8.43 -21.90
CA THR A 534 -7.73 -7.99 -22.09
C THR A 534 -7.94 -6.56 -21.56
N GLY A 535 -7.49 -6.28 -20.35
CA GLY A 535 -7.53 -4.94 -19.75
C GLY A 535 -6.72 -3.93 -20.57
N SER A 536 -5.53 -4.34 -21.03
CA SER A 536 -4.62 -3.49 -21.82
C SER A 536 -5.19 -3.15 -23.21
N LEU A 537 -5.91 -4.09 -23.83
CA LEU A 537 -6.65 -3.84 -25.06
C LEU A 537 -7.72 -2.76 -24.81
N CYS A 538 -8.50 -2.90 -23.74
CA CYS A 538 -9.52 -1.91 -23.36
C CYS A 538 -8.91 -0.53 -23.09
N ASP A 539 -7.80 -0.47 -22.35
CA ASP A 539 -7.08 0.77 -22.05
C ASP A 539 -6.58 1.44 -23.33
N MET A 540 -5.96 0.69 -24.24
CA MET A 540 -5.46 1.24 -25.51
C MET A 540 -6.61 1.87 -26.31
N PHE A 541 -7.73 1.16 -26.51
CA PHE A 541 -8.87 1.70 -27.25
C PHE A 541 -9.49 2.91 -26.55
N THR A 542 -9.59 2.88 -25.22
CA THR A 542 -10.10 4.00 -24.40
C THR A 542 -9.19 5.23 -24.53
N LEU A 543 -7.88 5.04 -24.49
CA LEU A 543 -6.89 6.11 -24.61
C LEU A 543 -6.95 6.75 -26.00
N PHE A 544 -6.98 5.95 -27.08
CA PHE A 544 -7.12 6.44 -28.45
C PHE A 544 -8.48 7.10 -28.72
N ALA A 545 -9.54 6.77 -27.99
CA ALA A 545 -10.83 7.44 -28.11
C ALA A 545 -10.74 8.95 -27.86
N SER A 546 -9.79 9.39 -27.02
CA SER A 546 -9.55 10.80 -26.69
C SER A 546 -9.18 11.64 -27.92
N LEU A 547 -8.58 11.03 -28.96
CA LEU A 547 -8.28 11.70 -30.22
C LEU A 547 -9.54 12.25 -30.90
N ARG A 548 -10.69 11.58 -30.76
CA ARG A 548 -11.97 12.05 -31.31
C ARG A 548 -12.33 13.40 -30.70
N ASP A 549 -12.31 13.48 -29.37
CA ASP A 549 -12.68 14.67 -28.63
C ASP A 549 -11.73 15.84 -28.95
N TRP A 550 -10.42 15.59 -28.98
CA TRP A 550 -9.43 16.62 -29.29
C TRP A 550 -9.54 17.16 -30.72
N THR A 551 -9.76 16.27 -31.70
CA THR A 551 -9.86 16.66 -33.11
C THR A 551 -11.17 17.38 -33.42
N GLU A 552 -12.27 16.99 -32.76
CA GLU A 552 -13.56 17.70 -32.83
C GLU A 552 -13.46 19.09 -32.18
N ALA A 553 -12.88 19.18 -30.98
CA ALA A 553 -12.70 20.44 -30.27
C ALA A 553 -11.81 21.44 -31.03
N ALA A 554 -10.83 20.96 -31.80
CA ALA A 554 -9.96 21.82 -32.60
C ALA A 554 -10.69 22.54 -33.76
N GLY A 555 -11.92 22.14 -34.11
CA GLY A 555 -12.74 22.79 -35.14
C GLY A 555 -12.14 22.74 -36.57
N LYS A 556 -11.11 21.92 -36.80
CA LYS A 556 -10.38 21.78 -38.08
C LYS A 556 -10.37 20.31 -38.54
N PRO A 557 -11.53 19.74 -38.91
CA PRO A 557 -11.67 18.30 -39.16
C PRO A 557 -10.87 17.80 -40.36
N THR A 558 -10.55 18.65 -41.33
CA THR A 558 -9.74 18.28 -42.50
C THR A 558 -8.26 18.14 -42.18
N LYS A 559 -7.74 18.95 -41.25
CA LYS A 559 -6.33 18.97 -40.87
C LYS A 559 -5.94 17.69 -40.12
N TYR A 560 -6.76 17.30 -39.14
CA TYR A 560 -6.51 16.12 -38.31
C TYR A 560 -7.32 14.90 -38.77
N LYS A 561 -7.81 14.88 -40.01
CA LYS A 561 -8.69 13.81 -40.51
C LYS A 561 -8.06 12.43 -40.37
N LYS A 562 -6.77 12.31 -40.69
CA LYS A 562 -6.04 11.03 -40.63
C LYS A 562 -5.93 10.52 -39.19
N LEU A 563 -5.69 11.44 -38.25
CA LEU A 563 -5.64 11.16 -36.81
C LEU A 563 -7.04 10.83 -36.25
N ALA A 564 -8.08 11.52 -36.71
CA ALA A 564 -9.46 11.19 -36.33
C ALA A 564 -9.86 9.79 -36.84
N ASN A 565 -9.41 9.40 -38.03
CA ASN A 565 -9.62 8.05 -38.58
C ASN A 565 -8.84 6.97 -37.84
N SER A 566 -7.84 7.34 -37.02
CA SER A 566 -7.18 6.41 -36.10
C SER A 566 -8.12 5.96 -35.00
N VAL A 567 -9.24 6.63 -34.71
CA VAL A 567 -10.17 6.15 -33.68
C VAL A 567 -10.95 4.95 -34.22
N GLY A 568 -10.76 3.80 -33.59
CA GLY A 568 -11.38 2.53 -33.97
C GLY A 568 -12.26 1.97 -32.84
N GLU A 569 -13.05 0.97 -33.18
CA GLU A 569 -13.75 0.10 -32.23
C GLU A 569 -13.01 -1.23 -32.13
N VAL A 570 -13.04 -1.86 -30.95
CA VAL A 570 -12.66 -3.27 -30.80
C VAL A 570 -13.50 -4.10 -31.77
N VAL A 571 -12.88 -5.08 -32.43
CA VAL A 571 -13.55 -5.90 -33.44
C VAL A 571 -14.82 -6.52 -32.84
N PRO A 572 -16.04 -6.27 -33.38
CA PRO A 572 -17.29 -6.75 -32.77
C PRO A 572 -17.39 -8.27 -32.62
N ALA A 573 -16.61 -9.02 -33.39
CA ALA A 573 -16.49 -10.47 -33.28
C ALA A 573 -15.79 -10.94 -31.99
N LEU A 574 -15.02 -10.06 -31.32
CA LEU A 574 -14.31 -10.35 -30.07
C LEU A 574 -15.22 -10.24 -28.83
N VAL A 575 -16.37 -9.55 -28.94
CA VAL A 575 -17.29 -9.32 -27.80
C VAL A 575 -17.73 -10.62 -27.11
N PRO A 576 -18.08 -11.72 -27.80
CA PRO A 576 -18.41 -12.99 -27.14
C PRO A 576 -17.26 -13.56 -26.30
N GLU A 577 -16.02 -13.43 -26.78
CA GLU A 577 -14.84 -13.88 -26.06
C GLU A 577 -14.59 -13.02 -24.81
N LEU A 578 -14.74 -11.69 -24.93
CA LEU A 578 -14.64 -10.79 -23.77
C LEU A 578 -15.71 -11.08 -22.71
N ILE A 579 -16.91 -11.48 -23.15
CA ILE A 579 -17.96 -11.99 -22.26
C ILE A 579 -17.53 -13.30 -21.59
N SER A 580 -16.90 -14.23 -22.33
CA SER A 580 -16.39 -15.50 -21.79
C SER A 580 -15.32 -15.28 -20.71
N ILE A 581 -14.39 -14.36 -20.95
CA ILE A 581 -13.35 -13.99 -19.99
C ILE A 581 -13.99 -13.38 -18.74
N PHE A 582 -14.95 -12.47 -18.91
CA PHE A 582 -15.72 -11.90 -17.79
C PHE A 582 -16.50 -12.97 -17.01
N ASP A 583 -17.05 -13.96 -17.72
CA ASP A 583 -17.87 -15.00 -17.13
C ASP A 583 -17.08 -15.89 -16.18
N GLY A 584 -15.87 -16.32 -16.55
CA GLY A 584 -15.08 -17.18 -15.68
C GLY A 584 -14.52 -16.45 -14.45
N ILE A 585 -14.13 -15.17 -14.53
CA ILE A 585 -13.78 -14.39 -13.32
C ILE A 585 -14.98 -14.18 -12.40
N GLU A 586 -16.17 -13.98 -12.97
CA GLU A 586 -17.41 -13.81 -12.21
C GLU A 586 -17.76 -15.10 -11.45
N ARG A 587 -17.63 -16.26 -12.11
CA ARG A 587 -17.82 -17.58 -11.52
C ARG A 587 -16.80 -17.87 -10.43
N SER A 588 -15.52 -17.60 -10.69
CA SER A 588 -14.45 -17.81 -9.70
C SER A 588 -14.70 -17.02 -8.42
N TYR A 589 -15.01 -15.72 -8.52
CA TYR A 589 -15.35 -14.90 -7.35
C TYR A 589 -16.64 -15.36 -6.65
N ALA A 590 -17.68 -15.72 -7.40
CA ALA A 590 -18.94 -16.20 -6.84
C ALA A 590 -18.77 -17.54 -6.12
N ARG A 591 -17.94 -18.46 -6.63
CA ARG A 591 -17.58 -19.73 -5.99
C ARG A 591 -16.87 -19.51 -4.67
N ARG A 592 -15.80 -18.69 -4.67
CA ARG A 592 -14.99 -18.35 -3.48
C ARG A 592 -15.84 -17.68 -2.39
N THR A 593 -16.75 -16.78 -2.77
CA THR A 593 -17.65 -16.08 -1.84
C THR A 593 -18.99 -16.79 -1.58
N LYS A 594 -19.21 -17.98 -2.14
CA LYS A 594 -20.43 -18.80 -1.99
C LYS A 594 -21.72 -18.07 -2.39
N ARG A 595 -21.67 -17.29 -3.48
CA ARG A 595 -22.80 -16.52 -4.01
C ARG A 595 -23.40 -17.18 -5.24
N VAL A 596 -24.72 -17.12 -5.37
CA VAL A 596 -25.46 -17.76 -6.47
C VAL A 596 -25.77 -16.73 -7.55
N LEU A 597 -25.22 -16.91 -8.75
CA LEU A 597 -25.43 -16.04 -9.92
C LEU A 597 -26.87 -16.12 -10.47
N ASN A 598 -27.28 -15.15 -11.29
CA ASN A 598 -28.54 -15.20 -12.03
C ASN A 598 -28.44 -16.16 -13.24
N GLU A 599 -29.57 -16.74 -13.65
CA GLU A 599 -29.66 -17.57 -14.86
C GLU A 599 -29.25 -16.78 -16.12
N PRO A 600 -28.67 -17.44 -17.14
CA PRO A 600 -28.35 -16.79 -18.42
C PRO A 600 -29.60 -16.22 -19.10
N ALA A 601 -29.40 -15.16 -19.88
CA ALA A 601 -30.47 -14.64 -20.73
C ALA A 601 -30.74 -15.60 -21.92
N ASP A 602 -31.91 -15.48 -22.57
CA ASP A 602 -32.31 -16.33 -23.70
C ASP A 602 -31.35 -16.26 -24.91
N ASP A 603 -30.53 -15.20 -25.00
CA ASP A 603 -29.52 -14.98 -26.04
C ASP A 603 -28.09 -15.33 -25.58
N GLU A 604 -27.95 -16.02 -24.46
CA GLU A 604 -26.68 -16.50 -23.89
C GLU A 604 -26.60 -18.03 -23.96
N ASP A 605 -25.39 -18.55 -24.08
CA ASP A 605 -25.17 -19.98 -24.04
C ASP A 605 -25.54 -20.52 -22.64
N PRO A 606 -26.08 -21.75 -22.55
CA PRO A 606 -26.39 -22.36 -21.26
C PRO A 606 -25.15 -22.34 -20.35
N ILE A 607 -25.37 -22.25 -19.04
CA ILE A 607 -24.27 -22.48 -18.09
C ILE A 607 -23.79 -23.92 -18.32
N ASP A 608 -22.54 -24.06 -18.77
CA ASP A 608 -21.88 -25.35 -18.71
C ASP A 608 -21.50 -25.61 -17.25
N ASP A 609 -22.26 -26.48 -16.59
CA ASP A 609 -21.99 -26.89 -15.21
C ASP A 609 -20.78 -27.85 -15.13
N ASP A 610 -20.24 -28.31 -16.27
CA ASP A 610 -19.20 -29.35 -16.36
C ASP A 610 -17.77 -28.80 -16.59
N GLU A 611 -17.54 -27.47 -16.69
CA GLU A 611 -16.22 -26.89 -17.02
C GLU A 611 -15.36 -26.41 -15.82
N SER A 612 -15.73 -26.69 -14.57
CA SER A 612 -14.88 -26.32 -13.42
C SER A 612 -14.62 -27.48 -12.45
N ASP A 613 -13.78 -28.42 -12.89
CA ASP A 613 -13.13 -29.45 -12.05
C ASP A 613 -12.17 -28.86 -10.98
N ASP A 614 -12.20 -27.55 -10.72
CA ASP A 614 -11.44 -26.90 -9.63
C ASP A 614 -12.20 -26.96 -8.29
N GLU A 615 -12.82 -28.09 -7.93
CA GLU A 615 -13.53 -28.23 -6.64
C GLU A 615 -12.59 -28.13 -5.41
N ASP A 616 -11.26 -28.07 -5.60
CA ASP A 616 -10.29 -28.32 -4.53
C ASP A 616 -9.20 -27.23 -4.32
N GLU A 617 -9.19 -26.09 -5.03
CA GLU A 617 -8.09 -25.09 -4.90
C GLU A 617 -7.92 -24.50 -3.50
N ASP A 618 -9.02 -24.31 -2.76
CA ASP A 618 -9.00 -23.74 -1.41
C ASP A 618 -9.01 -24.82 -0.30
N GLU A 619 -8.96 -26.11 -0.66
CA GLU A 619 -8.85 -27.21 0.32
C GLU A 619 -7.45 -27.20 0.96
N GLY A 620 -7.40 -27.26 2.29
CA GLY A 620 -6.15 -27.19 3.05
C GLY A 620 -5.64 -25.78 3.35
N LEU A 621 -6.19 -24.72 2.74
CA LEU A 621 -5.83 -23.33 3.04
C LEU A 621 -6.33 -22.86 4.42
N THR A 622 -5.56 -21.98 5.06
CA THR A 622 -5.98 -21.29 6.30
C THR A 622 -7.14 -20.32 6.02
N LYS A 623 -7.81 -19.84 7.08
CA LYS A 623 -8.90 -18.86 6.91
C LYS A 623 -8.39 -17.56 6.32
N GLU A 624 -7.18 -17.18 6.70
CA GLU A 624 -6.47 -15.99 6.27
C GLU A 624 -6.10 -16.10 4.78
N GLN A 625 -5.55 -17.25 4.35
CA GLN A 625 -5.24 -17.51 2.93
C GLN A 625 -6.50 -17.47 2.06
N ARG A 626 -7.59 -18.09 2.51
CA ARG A 626 -8.89 -18.02 1.81
C ARG A 626 -9.40 -16.59 1.69
N PHE A 627 -9.30 -15.80 2.75
CA PHE A 627 -9.69 -14.40 2.72
C PHE A 627 -8.85 -13.58 1.74
N VAL A 628 -7.53 -13.81 1.69
CA VAL A 628 -6.64 -13.18 0.69
C VAL A 628 -7.05 -13.58 -0.73
N ASN A 629 -7.35 -14.85 -0.96
CA ASN A 629 -7.82 -15.37 -2.25
C ASN A 629 -9.18 -14.79 -2.68
N GLU A 630 -10.10 -14.59 -1.73
CA GLU A 630 -11.37 -13.89 -1.96
C GLU A 630 -11.14 -12.43 -2.37
N LEU A 631 -10.23 -11.72 -1.69
CA LEU A 631 -9.88 -10.33 -2.03
C LEU A 631 -9.19 -10.20 -3.38
N LYS A 632 -8.26 -11.11 -3.72
CA LYS A 632 -7.61 -11.16 -5.04
C LYS A 632 -8.66 -11.36 -6.14
N ALA A 633 -9.59 -12.29 -5.96
CA ALA A 633 -10.67 -12.53 -6.92
C ALA A 633 -11.63 -11.34 -7.05
N GLU A 634 -11.99 -10.68 -5.93
CA GLU A 634 -12.81 -9.46 -5.96
C GLU A 634 -12.14 -8.34 -6.73
N ARG A 635 -10.84 -8.16 -6.50
CA ARG A 635 -10.02 -7.16 -7.18
C ARG A 635 -10.00 -7.40 -8.68
N SER A 636 -9.65 -8.60 -9.14
CA SER A 636 -9.61 -8.93 -10.57
C SER A 636 -10.98 -8.73 -11.25
N LEU A 637 -12.06 -9.09 -10.53
CA LEU A 637 -13.43 -8.85 -10.98
C LEU A 637 -13.73 -7.36 -11.19
N CYS A 638 -13.44 -6.54 -10.16
CA CYS A 638 -13.73 -5.11 -10.20
C CYS A 638 -12.84 -4.38 -11.21
N GLU A 639 -11.56 -4.74 -11.31
CA GLU A 639 -10.62 -4.14 -12.26
C GLU A 639 -11.05 -4.42 -13.71
N LEU A 640 -11.31 -5.67 -14.08
CA LEU A 640 -11.74 -5.97 -15.46
C LEU A 640 -13.10 -5.33 -15.77
N ALA A 641 -14.05 -5.37 -14.83
CA ALA A 641 -15.33 -4.69 -14.99
C ALA A 641 -15.14 -3.19 -15.23
N ALA A 642 -14.28 -2.51 -14.46
CA ALA A 642 -13.99 -1.09 -14.64
C ALA A 642 -13.41 -0.79 -16.04
N LYS A 643 -12.52 -1.64 -16.54
CA LYS A 643 -11.95 -1.52 -17.89
C LYS A 643 -13.03 -1.62 -18.97
N PHE A 644 -13.95 -2.57 -18.86
CA PHE A 644 -15.09 -2.68 -19.77
C PHE A 644 -16.04 -1.49 -19.66
N VAL A 645 -16.35 -1.04 -18.45
CA VAL A 645 -17.22 0.13 -18.23
C VAL A 645 -16.64 1.38 -18.91
N MET A 646 -15.35 1.65 -18.74
CA MET A 646 -14.68 2.78 -19.40
C MET A 646 -14.70 2.66 -20.92
N ALA A 647 -14.42 1.47 -21.47
CA ALA A 647 -14.43 1.22 -22.91
C ALA A 647 -15.85 1.36 -23.51
N ILE A 648 -16.89 0.89 -22.81
CA ILE A 648 -18.29 1.05 -23.23
C ILE A 648 -18.67 2.53 -23.20
N ALA A 649 -18.32 3.25 -22.12
CA ALA A 649 -18.61 4.68 -21.97
C ALA A 649 -17.96 5.52 -23.07
N ARG A 650 -16.72 5.18 -23.49
CA ARG A 650 -16.04 5.80 -24.63
C ARG A 650 -16.53 5.33 -26.00
N GLN A 651 -17.50 4.41 -26.03
CA GLN A 651 -18.09 3.84 -27.24
C GLN A 651 -17.05 3.17 -28.16
N VAL A 652 -16.06 2.49 -27.57
CA VAL A 652 -15.01 1.77 -28.28
C VAL A 652 -15.16 0.25 -28.22
N ILE A 653 -16.16 -0.24 -27.50
CA ILE A 653 -16.57 -1.64 -27.44
C ILE A 653 -18.10 -1.71 -27.33
N ASP A 654 -18.69 -2.83 -27.76
CA ASP A 654 -20.11 -3.15 -27.54
C ASP A 654 -21.09 -2.14 -28.16
N LYS A 655 -20.64 -1.34 -29.14
CA LYS A 655 -21.43 -0.28 -29.79
C LYS A 655 -22.06 -0.76 -31.09
N SER A 656 -21.34 -1.54 -31.88
CA SER A 656 -21.76 -1.94 -33.22
C SER A 656 -21.70 -3.45 -33.45
N GLY A 657 -22.22 -3.89 -34.60
CA GLY A 657 -22.28 -5.30 -34.97
C GLY A 657 -23.45 -6.08 -34.35
N PRO A 658 -23.50 -7.40 -34.59
CA PRO A 658 -24.62 -8.25 -34.14
C PRO A 658 -24.69 -8.41 -32.63
N ASN A 659 -23.60 -8.15 -31.91
CA ASN A 659 -23.48 -8.32 -30.45
C ASN A 659 -23.62 -7.00 -29.67
N ALA A 660 -24.02 -5.89 -30.31
CA ALA A 660 -24.08 -4.59 -29.65
C ALA A 660 -24.96 -4.59 -28.38
N GLY A 661 -24.44 -4.00 -27.30
CA GLY A 661 -25.07 -3.94 -25.99
C GLY A 661 -25.11 -5.28 -25.23
N ARG A 662 -24.48 -6.35 -25.72
CA ARG A 662 -24.49 -7.66 -25.05
C ARG A 662 -23.56 -7.66 -23.83
N LEU A 663 -22.36 -7.09 -23.96
CA LEU A 663 -21.41 -6.99 -22.83
C LEU A 663 -21.98 -6.09 -21.72
N ARG A 664 -22.60 -4.96 -22.07
CA ARG A 664 -23.27 -4.07 -21.11
C ARG A 664 -24.36 -4.80 -20.32
N ARG A 665 -25.22 -5.57 -20.99
CA ARG A 665 -26.26 -6.37 -20.32
C ARG A 665 -25.66 -7.43 -19.40
N ARG A 666 -24.59 -8.08 -19.85
CA ARG A 666 -23.88 -9.11 -19.09
C ARG A 666 -23.28 -8.59 -17.78
N LEU A 667 -22.70 -7.39 -17.78
CA LEU A 667 -22.17 -6.71 -16.58
C LEU A 667 -23.28 -6.37 -15.59
N LEU A 668 -24.43 -5.88 -16.07
CA LEU A 668 -25.54 -5.47 -15.20
C LEU A 668 -26.30 -6.66 -14.58
N ARG A 669 -26.15 -7.86 -15.14
CA ARG A 669 -26.91 -9.07 -14.74
C ARG A 669 -26.80 -9.37 -13.25
N ASN A 670 -25.59 -9.30 -12.68
CA ASN A 670 -25.31 -9.73 -11.31
C ASN A 670 -24.91 -8.58 -10.36
N GLN A 671 -25.18 -7.33 -10.74
CA GLN A 671 -24.78 -6.14 -9.98
C GLN A 671 -25.20 -6.17 -8.50
N SER A 672 -26.38 -6.71 -8.18
CA SER A 672 -26.90 -6.76 -6.80
C SER A 672 -26.42 -7.96 -6.00
N LYS A 673 -25.68 -8.89 -6.62
CA LYS A 673 -25.26 -10.16 -6.02
C LYS A 673 -23.76 -10.22 -5.76
N LEU A 674 -22.95 -9.45 -6.48
CA LEU A 674 -21.48 -9.49 -6.38
C LEU A 674 -20.89 -8.46 -5.41
N GLY A 675 -21.73 -7.79 -4.62
CA GLY A 675 -21.29 -6.97 -3.48
C GLY A 675 -21.23 -5.49 -3.84
N LYS A 676 -20.93 -4.66 -2.84
CA LYS A 676 -21.01 -3.20 -2.99
C LYS A 676 -19.96 -2.65 -3.95
N ASN A 677 -18.73 -3.16 -3.90
CA ASN A 677 -17.63 -2.70 -4.76
C ASN A 677 -17.98 -2.92 -6.24
N TYR A 678 -18.36 -4.15 -6.60
CA TYR A 678 -18.79 -4.45 -7.96
C TYR A 678 -20.02 -3.63 -8.41
N ALA A 679 -21.03 -3.50 -7.55
CA ALA A 679 -22.21 -2.70 -7.85
C ALA A 679 -21.86 -1.25 -8.15
N GLU A 680 -20.91 -0.67 -7.41
CA GLU A 680 -20.47 0.71 -7.60
C GLU A 680 -19.71 0.88 -8.92
N VAL A 681 -18.82 -0.06 -9.27
CA VAL A 681 -18.10 -0.05 -10.57
C VAL A 681 -19.08 -0.07 -11.74
N VAL A 682 -20.03 -1.00 -11.76
CA VAL A 682 -20.96 -1.17 -12.89
C VAL A 682 -21.97 -0.02 -12.96
N ALA A 683 -22.25 0.67 -11.85
CA ALA A 683 -23.13 1.83 -11.84
C ALA A 683 -22.62 2.99 -12.72
N TYR A 684 -21.33 3.04 -13.06
CA TYR A 684 -20.78 3.99 -14.04
C TYR A 684 -21.21 3.71 -15.49
N LEU A 685 -21.96 2.63 -15.77
CA LEU A 685 -22.65 2.43 -17.05
C LEU A 685 -23.91 3.29 -17.19
N ASP A 686 -24.40 3.91 -16.12
CA ASP A 686 -25.50 4.87 -16.17
C ASP A 686 -24.96 6.25 -16.58
N GLU A 687 -25.22 6.64 -17.83
CA GLU A 687 -24.84 7.96 -18.37
C GLU A 687 -25.32 9.10 -17.48
N ALA A 688 -26.46 8.97 -16.80
CA ALA A 688 -26.97 10.00 -15.88
C ALA A 688 -26.15 10.09 -14.59
N LYS A 689 -25.59 8.97 -14.11
CA LYS A 689 -24.68 8.95 -12.95
C LYS A 689 -23.33 9.54 -13.32
N VAL A 690 -22.81 9.20 -14.50
CA VAL A 690 -21.57 9.77 -15.05
C VAL A 690 -21.70 11.28 -15.28
N ASP A 691 -22.80 11.74 -15.89
CA ASP A 691 -23.06 13.16 -16.10
C ASP A 691 -23.26 13.94 -14.78
N ALA A 692 -23.87 13.30 -13.78
CA ALA A 692 -24.01 13.89 -12.45
C ALA A 692 -22.65 14.03 -11.75
N LEU A 693 -21.76 13.05 -11.88
CA LEU A 693 -20.42 13.07 -11.30
C LEU A 693 -19.48 14.05 -12.02
N LEU A 694 -19.51 14.08 -13.36
CA LEU A 694 -18.61 14.93 -14.15
C LEU A 694 -19.07 16.40 -14.22
N TYR A 695 -20.38 16.65 -14.19
CA TYR A 695 -20.94 17.98 -14.48
C TYR A 695 -21.93 18.50 -13.44
N GLY A 696 -22.14 17.78 -12.33
CA GLY A 696 -23.05 18.21 -11.24
C GLY A 696 -24.52 18.37 -11.67
N ARG A 697 -24.90 17.95 -12.88
CA ARG A 697 -26.24 18.21 -13.44
C ARG A 697 -27.16 17.01 -13.24
N LYS A 698 -27.99 17.05 -12.19
CA LYS A 698 -29.19 16.20 -12.11
C LYS A 698 -30.05 16.44 -13.36
N SER A 699 -30.13 15.45 -14.25
CA SER A 699 -30.92 15.57 -15.48
C SER A 699 -32.41 15.73 -15.15
N LYS A 700 -33.08 16.70 -15.79
CA LYS A 700 -34.52 17.00 -15.61
C LYS A 700 -35.45 15.92 -16.19
N ALA A 701 -34.94 14.75 -16.58
CA ALA A 701 -35.70 13.75 -17.34
C ALA A 701 -36.57 12.81 -16.48
N SER A 702 -36.41 12.74 -15.16
CA SER A 702 -37.18 11.78 -14.35
C SER A 702 -38.61 12.21 -13.98
N LYS A 703 -39.04 13.44 -14.30
CA LYS A 703 -40.40 13.91 -13.95
C LYS A 703 -41.52 13.52 -14.92
N THR A 704 -41.25 12.87 -16.06
CA THR A 704 -42.29 12.57 -17.07
C THR A 704 -42.71 11.11 -17.17
N ALA A 705 -42.00 10.16 -16.53
CA ALA A 705 -42.40 8.74 -16.55
C ALA A 705 -43.47 8.36 -15.51
N ALA A 706 -43.68 9.18 -14.48
CA ALA A 706 -44.65 8.89 -13.40
C ALA A 706 -46.11 9.26 -13.74
N ALA A 707 -46.37 9.93 -14.88
CA ALA A 707 -47.70 10.47 -15.20
C ALA A 707 -48.59 9.58 -16.10
N ALA A 708 -48.11 8.43 -16.58
CA ALA A 708 -48.84 7.63 -17.58
C ALA A 708 -49.58 6.39 -17.03
N LYS A 709 -49.53 6.10 -15.71
CA LYS A 709 -50.31 5.01 -15.09
C LYS A 709 -51.28 5.55 -14.05
N LYS A 710 -52.44 6.04 -14.49
CA LYS A 710 -53.74 5.95 -13.77
C LYS A 710 -54.85 6.59 -14.61
N ALA A 711 -55.58 5.77 -15.35
CA ALA A 711 -56.86 6.13 -15.95
C ALA A 711 -57.87 4.98 -15.78
N ALA A 712 -58.74 5.08 -14.78
CA ALA A 712 -60.14 4.60 -14.72
C ALA A 712 -60.74 4.83 -13.31
N PRO A 713 -62.07 5.02 -13.17
CA PRO A 713 -62.59 6.12 -12.35
C PRO A 713 -63.52 5.76 -11.16
N ALA A 714 -63.72 6.78 -10.31
CA ALA A 714 -64.89 7.13 -9.49
C ALA A 714 -65.17 6.39 -8.15
N SER A 715 -65.11 7.12 -7.02
CA SER A 715 -66.25 7.88 -6.50
C SER A 715 -66.00 8.62 -5.16
N LYS A 716 -66.52 9.86 -5.10
CA LYS A 716 -66.89 10.72 -3.94
C LYS A 716 -65.79 11.43 -3.10
N LYS A 717 -66.07 12.72 -2.86
CA LYS A 717 -65.34 13.84 -2.19
C LYS A 717 -66.25 14.36 -1.04
N PRO A 718 -65.87 15.39 -0.24
CA PRO A 718 -64.59 15.82 0.37
C PRO A 718 -64.76 16.12 1.90
N THR A 719 -63.71 16.32 2.72
CA THR A 719 -63.10 17.59 3.24
C THR A 719 -62.58 17.27 4.66
N ALA A 720 -61.52 17.82 5.27
CA ALA A 720 -60.52 18.84 4.96
C ALA A 720 -59.34 18.64 5.95
N ALA A 721 -58.11 18.87 5.53
CA ALA A 721 -57.01 19.27 6.41
C ALA A 721 -56.17 20.30 5.64
N LEU A 722 -56.00 21.45 6.29
CA LEU A 722 -55.21 22.61 5.87
C LEU A 722 -53.74 22.40 6.25
N SER A 723 -52.90 23.12 5.52
CA SER A 723 -51.44 23.07 5.39
C SER A 723 -50.65 23.77 6.51
N GLU A 724 -49.37 23.41 6.63
CA GLU A 724 -48.19 24.28 6.86
C GLU A 724 -46.95 23.39 6.63
N GLU A 725 -46.28 23.48 5.47
CA GLU A 725 -45.13 24.35 5.17
C GLU A 725 -43.84 23.90 5.90
N ILE A 726 -43.05 23.05 5.24
CA ILE A 726 -41.64 22.81 5.56
C ILE A 726 -40.83 23.49 4.45
N VAL A 727 -40.12 24.54 4.86
CA VAL A 727 -39.01 25.16 4.13
C VAL A 727 -37.89 24.13 4.09
N VAL A 728 -37.52 23.70 2.89
CA VAL A 728 -36.30 22.92 2.64
C VAL A 728 -35.25 23.95 2.28
N ASP A 729 -34.33 24.22 3.21
CA ASP A 729 -33.10 24.95 2.91
C ASP A 729 -32.23 24.07 1.99
N ASP A 730 -31.71 24.73 0.96
CA ASP A 730 -30.80 24.18 -0.04
C ASP A 730 -29.42 23.95 0.61
N GLU A 731 -29.06 22.71 0.91
CA GLU A 731 -27.68 22.32 1.20
C GLU A 731 -27.03 21.75 -0.08
N GLU A 732 -25.99 22.44 -0.55
CA GLU A 732 -25.09 22.02 -1.62
C GLU A 732 -24.35 20.72 -1.22
N PRO A 733 -24.04 19.82 -2.16
CA PRO A 733 -23.22 18.65 -1.84
C PRO A 733 -21.77 19.10 -1.57
N GLU A 734 -21.28 18.82 -0.36
CA GLU A 734 -19.91 19.07 0.09
C GLU A 734 -18.87 18.40 -0.82
N ASP A 735 -17.84 19.16 -1.19
CA ASP A 735 -16.68 18.73 -1.95
C ASP A 735 -15.82 17.79 -1.08
N PRO A 736 -15.55 16.55 -1.51
CA PRO A 736 -14.70 15.60 -0.76
C PRO A 736 -13.24 16.06 -0.56
N PHE A 737 -12.85 17.21 -1.11
CA PHE A 737 -11.50 17.78 -1.01
C PHE A 737 -11.44 19.16 -0.32
N GLU A 738 -12.52 19.65 0.29
CA GLU A 738 -12.44 20.82 1.16
C GLU A 738 -11.89 20.42 2.55
N GLU A 739 -10.74 21.01 2.93
CA GLU A 739 -10.23 20.91 4.30
C GLU A 739 -11.24 21.56 5.26
N GLU A 740 -11.79 20.77 6.19
CA GLU A 740 -12.65 21.28 7.27
C GLU A 740 -11.94 22.45 7.97
N PRO A 741 -12.59 23.62 8.13
CA PRO A 741 -11.97 24.76 8.79
C PRO A 741 -11.63 24.40 10.25
N GLU A 742 -10.35 24.54 10.62
CA GLU A 742 -9.94 24.32 12.01
C GLU A 742 -10.76 25.21 12.97
N PRO A 743 -11.27 24.65 14.09
CA PRO A 743 -12.07 25.43 15.03
C PRO A 743 -11.22 26.57 15.63
N GLU A 744 -11.84 27.74 15.77
CA GLU A 744 -11.17 28.95 16.27
C GLU A 744 -10.49 28.68 17.62
N GLU A 745 -9.23 29.09 17.76
CA GLU A 745 -8.38 28.74 18.91
C GLU A 745 -8.99 29.25 20.23
N GLY A 746 -9.26 28.34 21.17
CA GLY A 746 -9.96 28.62 22.42
C GLY A 746 -11.48 28.39 22.41
N SER A 747 -12.06 27.97 21.27
CA SER A 747 -13.43 27.46 21.22
C SER A 747 -13.58 26.19 22.05
N ARG A 748 -14.82 25.89 22.49
CA ARG A 748 -15.10 24.70 23.31
C ARG A 748 -14.73 23.39 22.59
N GLU A 749 -14.75 23.39 21.27
CA GLU A 749 -14.38 22.27 20.40
C GLU A 749 -12.85 22.15 20.24
N ASP A 750 -12.11 23.26 20.10
CA ASP A 750 -10.65 23.29 20.19
C ASP A 750 -10.16 22.80 21.56
N LEU A 751 -10.82 23.22 22.65
CA LEU A 751 -10.51 22.77 24.01
C LEU A 751 -10.86 21.29 24.27
N ARG A 752 -11.88 20.74 23.59
CA ARG A 752 -12.19 19.30 23.61
C ARG A 752 -11.17 18.50 22.81
N ARG A 753 -10.78 18.93 21.60
CA ARG A 753 -9.71 18.30 20.81
C ARG A 753 -8.38 18.29 21.55
N ARG A 754 -8.10 19.33 22.34
CA ARG A 754 -6.89 19.46 23.16
C ARG A 754 -6.97 18.77 24.53
N GLU A 755 -8.03 17.99 24.79
CA GLU A 755 -8.25 17.25 26.05
C GLU A 755 -8.24 18.14 27.32
N LEU A 756 -8.50 19.45 27.17
CA LEU A 756 -8.50 20.42 28.27
C LEU A 756 -9.88 20.54 28.96
N LEU A 757 -10.89 19.82 28.46
CA LEU A 757 -12.19 19.65 29.08
C LEU A 757 -12.45 18.16 29.33
N PRO A 758 -12.93 17.77 30.52
CA PRO A 758 -13.32 16.38 30.78
C PRO A 758 -14.49 15.97 29.88
N ALA A 759 -14.47 14.73 29.38
CA ALA A 759 -15.58 14.13 28.66
C ALA A 759 -16.76 13.99 29.62
N GLU A 760 -17.90 14.60 29.28
CA GLU A 760 -19.14 14.42 30.04
C GLU A 760 -19.79 13.11 29.60
N ASP A 761 -20.12 12.25 30.56
CA ASP A 761 -20.93 11.05 30.37
C ASP A 761 -22.36 11.48 29.99
N ASP A 762 -22.87 10.93 28.89
CA ASP A 762 -24.28 11.06 28.50
C ASP A 762 -25.16 10.30 29.51
N GLU A 763 -26.03 11.02 30.24
CA GLU A 763 -27.19 10.44 30.93
C GLU A 763 -28.49 10.87 30.22
N PRO A 764 -29.52 10.00 30.20
CA PRO A 764 -30.64 10.09 29.26
C PRO A 764 -31.73 11.08 29.72
N GLU A 765 -32.42 11.64 28.72
CA GLU A 765 -33.66 12.39 28.85
C GLU A 765 -34.77 11.52 29.46
N ASP A 766 -35.58 12.10 30.37
CA ASP A 766 -37.05 12.03 30.28
C ASP A 766 -37.79 12.93 31.31
N GLU A 767 -38.78 13.63 30.74
CA GLU A 767 -40.10 14.07 31.26
C GLU A 767 -40.27 15.23 32.28
N GLU A 768 -40.69 16.35 31.69
CA GLU A 768 -41.72 17.34 32.05
C GLU A 768 -42.36 17.37 33.47
N GLY A 769 -42.39 18.59 34.04
CA GLY A 769 -43.32 19.00 35.08
C GLY A 769 -43.31 20.53 35.28
N GLU A 770 -44.37 21.18 34.81
CA GLU A 770 -44.59 22.64 34.77
C GLU A 770 -44.63 23.38 36.13
N ASP A 771 -44.34 24.68 36.03
CA ASP A 771 -44.96 25.84 36.69
C ASP A 771 -44.46 26.41 38.05
N ASP A 772 -43.70 27.50 37.89
CA ASP A 772 -44.09 28.88 38.24
C ASP A 772 -43.74 29.45 39.65
N ARG A 773 -43.12 30.65 39.58
CA ARG A 773 -43.04 31.78 40.55
C ARG A 773 -41.90 31.93 41.56
N SER A 774 -41.11 32.95 41.24
CA SER A 774 -40.82 34.16 42.05
C SER A 774 -39.95 34.08 43.31
N ALA A 775 -38.80 34.76 43.20
CA ALA A 775 -38.34 35.86 44.05
C ALA A 775 -38.14 35.65 45.57
N ASN A 776 -36.88 35.91 45.95
CA ASN A 776 -36.41 36.70 47.10
C ASN A 776 -36.23 36.06 48.48
N ALA A 777 -35.04 36.39 49.01
CA ALA A 777 -34.71 36.75 50.39
C ALA A 777 -34.45 35.64 51.44
N GLU A 778 -33.18 35.62 51.85
CA GLU A 778 -32.66 35.75 53.23
C GLU A 778 -33.16 34.85 54.37
N SER A 779 -32.14 34.29 55.03
CA SER A 779 -31.89 34.22 56.49
C SER A 779 -32.64 33.23 57.40
N GLU A 780 -31.77 32.41 58.01
CA GLU A 780 -31.67 32.13 59.45
C GLU A 780 -32.55 31.08 60.15
N VAL A 781 -31.82 30.32 60.97
CA VAL A 781 -32.11 29.70 62.28
C VAL A 781 -32.95 28.43 62.42
N ASP A 782 -32.21 27.33 62.64
CA ASP A 782 -32.05 26.64 63.93
C ASP A 782 -33.18 25.72 64.47
N SER A 783 -32.78 24.45 64.66
CA SER A 783 -33.03 23.60 65.83
C SER A 783 -34.42 22.96 66.06
N VAL A 784 -34.45 21.61 66.13
CA VAL A 784 -34.66 20.82 67.37
C VAL A 784 -35.21 19.40 67.08
N LEU A 785 -34.40 18.40 67.46
CA LEU A 785 -34.67 17.07 68.06
C LEU A 785 -35.77 16.12 67.52
N GLY A 786 -35.33 14.92 67.12
CA GLY A 786 -35.41 13.71 67.96
C GLY A 786 -36.72 12.91 67.99
N ASP A 787 -36.70 11.73 67.36
CA ASP A 787 -36.77 10.41 68.01
C ASP A 787 -36.12 9.35 67.09
#